data_AF-A0A928QPU5-F1
#
_entry.id   AF-A0A928QPU5-F1
#
_cell.length_a   1.000
_cell.length_b   1.000
_cell.length_c   1.000
_cell.angle_alpha   90.00
_cell.angle_beta   90.00
_cell.angle_gamma   90.00
#
_symmetry.space_group_name_H-M   'P 1'
#
loop_
_entity.id
_entity.type
_entity.pdbx_description
1 polymer ?
#
loop_
_entity_poly.entity_id
_entity_poly.type
_entity_poly.pdbx_seq_one_letter_code
_entity_poly.pdbx_strand_id
1 'polypeptide(L)'
;MKRILCALLLIVSLLLSLMLPCAASERLTTSQAGIAFINEMMNGSYGGTQQLASAENTVNSFMKSYGLNLRQQQFDALVDLVMAYGSYILTSGYKVEKLIGSGSYSDLELANAFCAWVKDGTQFSQSRLNRRLREIKLFLYDSYDGVSDKVSFRYVIYYPNGGSLNDNTVMCYTWNERYNTLPTASRSGKYFAGWYTAASGGTHLCNSDTVSGNQSVYAHWADTKVDNPNEAGSYGSNDEPLNLRTSENCIQFIKQYEGFSKYAMWDYGQYSIGYGTQCNPADYPNGITEEEADYLLRKMLLNFEETVEKLETKRTSAFTQQQFDALVSFTFNLGGQWISSSNRIYQYVVNGNYTEREFVNAMGSWASAGGTILTPLMRRRMDEANMYLNGRYEKGSTKYFGVCFKGLEGVEERRVYYYVTGEALQYLPGASRTGYHLSGWYDKAVGGTRYTIDTIAPSYGTVTLYAHWEPGAAEPQPTEPPTEPTEPPTEPTEPPTEPPTQPTEPPTQPTEPTEPTQPTEPTQPLPNGSFYDVPSSAWYYEYVTAAVKAGLFGGVSETKFAPDSSMTRAMLVTVLYRLAGTPTATSDIPFTDVVSGEWYENAVRWAYETKIVNGLSETHFGVNGNVTREQLTTMLYRFAQYYGCNTSASADLTVFDDRWKISDYAVEALQWAVAEGIVGGDGVNLNPRGNATRAQCAKMMVLFSELLEKYTRQVEQPQPIEPPEGAPELPPQALLPNDGEAP
;
A
#
# COMPACT_ATOMS: atom_id res chain seq x y z
N MET A 1 70.24 -15.26 58.73
CA MET A 1 68.87 -15.19 59.28
C MET A 1 67.97 -14.16 58.58
N LYS A 2 68.26 -12.85 58.57
CA LYS A 2 67.38 -11.84 57.93
C LYS A 2 67.06 -12.07 56.43
N ARG A 3 68.01 -12.57 55.63
CA ARG A 3 67.78 -12.89 54.20
C ARG A 3 66.92 -14.13 53.97
N ILE A 4 67.00 -15.12 54.86
CA ILE A 4 66.16 -16.33 54.82
C ILE A 4 64.74 -15.99 55.28
N LEU A 5 64.59 -15.10 56.26
CA LEU A 5 63.29 -14.61 56.71
C LEU A 5 62.58 -13.78 55.62
N CYS A 6 63.31 -12.93 54.89
CA CYS A 6 62.77 -12.21 53.72
C CYS A 6 62.38 -13.13 52.56
N ALA A 7 63.17 -14.16 52.27
CA ALA A 7 62.82 -15.15 51.23
C ALA A 7 61.59 -15.98 51.63
N LEU A 8 61.46 -16.37 52.90
CA LEU A 8 60.26 -17.04 53.40
C LEU A 8 59.03 -16.11 53.40
N LEU A 9 59.16 -14.82 53.74
CA LEU A 9 58.05 -13.86 53.67
C LEU A 9 57.61 -13.55 52.22
N LEU A 10 58.55 -13.55 51.27
CA LEU A 10 58.24 -13.42 49.84
C LEU A 10 57.60 -14.70 49.28
N ILE A 11 58.07 -15.88 49.67
CA ILE A 11 57.47 -17.17 49.27
C ILE A 11 56.09 -17.34 49.91
N VAL A 12 55.92 -16.95 51.17
CA VAL A 12 54.61 -16.95 51.85
C VAL A 12 53.68 -15.91 51.24
N SER A 13 54.15 -14.72 50.83
CA SER A 13 53.32 -13.75 50.08
C SER A 13 52.95 -14.25 48.69
N LEU A 14 53.89 -14.88 47.96
CA LEU A 14 53.65 -15.43 46.63
C LEU A 14 52.68 -16.63 46.69
N LEU A 15 52.82 -17.48 47.71
CA LEU A 15 51.90 -18.59 48.00
C LEU A 15 50.55 -18.10 48.51
N LEU A 16 50.47 -17.00 49.29
CA LEU A 16 49.19 -16.38 49.66
C LEU A 16 48.47 -15.76 48.45
N SER A 17 49.21 -15.21 47.48
CA SER A 17 48.62 -14.74 46.21
C SER A 17 48.25 -15.85 45.23
N LEU A 18 48.85 -17.05 45.35
CA LEU A 18 48.46 -18.26 44.61
C LEU A 18 47.40 -19.12 45.33
N MET A 19 47.11 -18.80 46.59
CA MET A 19 46.08 -19.43 47.45
C MET A 19 44.96 -18.46 47.83
N LEU A 20 44.80 -17.36 47.09
CA LEU A 20 43.50 -16.71 47.03
C LEU A 20 42.56 -17.74 46.36
N PRO A 21 41.44 -18.13 47.00
CA PRO A 21 40.42 -18.87 46.27
C PRO A 21 40.15 -18.05 45.01
N CYS A 22 40.24 -18.70 43.84
CA CYS A 22 39.71 -18.18 42.59
C CYS A 22 38.40 -17.50 42.97
N ALA A 23 38.34 -16.16 42.88
CA ALA A 23 37.18 -15.41 43.34
C ALA A 23 35.98 -16.11 42.70
N ALA A 24 35.13 -16.72 43.53
CA ALA A 24 33.97 -17.42 43.01
C ALA A 24 33.23 -16.37 42.18
N SER A 25 33.09 -16.61 40.87
CA SER A 25 32.35 -15.70 39.99
C SER A 25 31.07 -15.33 40.72
N GLU A 26 30.93 -14.05 41.04
CA GLU A 26 29.81 -13.56 41.82
C GLU A 26 28.55 -13.96 41.05
N ARG A 27 27.63 -14.66 41.73
CA ARG A 27 26.40 -15.12 41.10
C ARG A 27 25.57 -13.89 40.77
N LEU A 28 25.40 -13.61 39.48
CA LEU A 28 24.61 -12.47 39.03
C LEU A 28 23.13 -12.84 39.00
N THR A 29 22.30 -11.83 39.24
CA THR A 29 20.85 -11.84 39.02
C THR A 29 20.51 -10.77 38.01
N THR A 30 19.37 -10.93 37.33
CA THR A 30 18.90 -9.96 36.34
C THR A 30 18.68 -8.61 37.01
N SER A 31 19.23 -7.53 36.45
CA SER A 31 19.03 -6.20 37.02
C SER A 31 17.59 -5.71 36.82
N GLN A 32 17.18 -4.66 37.56
CA GLN A 32 15.86 -4.05 37.34
C GLN A 32 15.70 -3.52 35.90
N ALA A 33 16.77 -2.99 35.32
CA ALA A 33 16.80 -2.55 33.92
C ALA A 33 16.70 -3.75 32.96
N GLY A 34 17.38 -4.87 33.29
CA GLY A 34 17.26 -6.14 32.56
C GLY A 34 15.85 -6.72 32.60
N ILE A 35 15.18 -6.68 33.75
CA ILE A 35 13.77 -7.12 33.88
C ILE A 35 12.86 -6.24 33.02
N ALA A 36 13.04 -4.91 33.05
CA ALA A 36 12.28 -3.99 32.22
C ALA A 36 12.52 -4.27 30.72
N PHE A 37 13.77 -4.50 30.33
CA PHE A 37 14.15 -4.88 28.97
C PHE A 37 13.47 -6.19 28.53
N ILE A 38 13.55 -7.25 29.33
CA ILE A 38 12.91 -8.54 29.04
C ILE A 38 11.39 -8.39 28.91
N ASN A 39 10.77 -7.64 29.83
CA ASN A 39 9.32 -7.39 29.80
C ASN A 39 8.88 -6.66 28.54
N GLU A 40 9.64 -5.66 28.11
CA GLU A 40 9.43 -4.96 26.86
C GLU A 40 9.54 -5.92 25.67
N MET A 41 10.60 -6.75 25.63
CA MET A 41 10.84 -7.68 24.53
C MET A 41 9.90 -8.88 24.48
N MET A 42 9.19 -9.15 25.57
CA MET A 42 8.18 -10.20 25.71
C MET A 42 6.75 -9.65 25.67
N ASN A 43 6.54 -8.37 25.35
CA ASN A 43 5.23 -7.69 25.33
C ASN A 43 4.41 -7.93 26.62
N GLY A 44 5.07 -7.95 27.79
CA GLY A 44 4.40 -8.17 29.09
C GLY A 44 3.96 -9.61 29.37
N SER A 45 4.21 -10.57 28.47
CA SER A 45 3.91 -12.00 28.67
C SER A 45 5.02 -12.69 29.48
N TYR A 46 5.29 -12.18 30.67
CA TYR A 46 6.26 -12.75 31.61
C TYR A 46 5.67 -13.99 32.29
N GLY A 47 6.21 -15.18 32.02
CA GLY A 47 5.78 -16.46 32.62
C GLY A 47 6.11 -16.62 34.11
N GLY A 48 6.34 -15.53 34.83
CA GLY A 48 6.59 -15.48 36.27
C GLY A 48 8.06 -15.67 36.68
N THR A 49 8.31 -15.48 37.98
CA THR A 49 9.64 -15.49 38.61
C THR A 49 10.42 -16.80 38.44
N GLN A 50 9.73 -17.91 38.19
CA GLN A 50 10.36 -19.23 38.01
C GLN A 50 11.12 -19.36 36.69
N GLN A 51 10.59 -18.84 35.59
CA GLN A 51 11.26 -18.89 34.29
C GLN A 51 12.51 -18.02 34.29
N LEU A 52 12.43 -16.81 34.85
CA LEU A 52 13.57 -15.92 35.00
C LEU A 52 14.69 -16.56 35.83
N ALA A 53 14.34 -17.15 36.99
CA ALA A 53 15.32 -17.85 37.82
C ALA A 53 15.98 -19.03 37.08
N SER A 54 15.25 -19.74 36.22
CA SER A 54 15.80 -20.81 35.39
C SER A 54 16.81 -20.28 34.36
N ALA A 55 16.49 -19.18 33.69
CA ALA A 55 17.39 -18.53 32.75
C ALA A 55 18.65 -17.99 33.44
N GLU A 56 18.51 -17.32 34.59
CA GLU A 56 19.65 -16.86 35.41
C GLU A 56 20.56 -18.02 35.82
N ASN A 57 20.01 -19.16 36.23
CA ASN A 57 20.78 -20.34 36.59
C ASN A 57 21.52 -20.92 35.39
N THR A 58 20.92 -20.88 34.20
CA THR A 58 21.54 -21.32 32.95
C THR A 58 22.74 -20.43 32.62
N VAL A 59 22.60 -19.10 32.65
CA VAL A 59 23.69 -18.16 32.34
C VAL A 59 24.81 -18.25 33.37
N ASN A 60 24.49 -18.33 34.67
CA ASN A 60 25.51 -18.50 35.72
C ASN A 60 26.27 -19.84 35.58
N SER A 61 25.58 -20.91 35.16
CA SER A 61 26.21 -22.21 34.91
C SER A 61 27.12 -22.16 33.69
N PHE A 62 26.70 -21.47 32.62
CA PHE A 62 27.54 -21.20 31.45
C PHE A 62 28.80 -20.40 31.83
N MET A 63 28.66 -19.32 32.61
CA MET A 63 29.80 -18.54 33.11
C MET A 63 30.78 -19.40 33.91
N LYS A 64 30.27 -20.25 34.80
CA LYS A 64 31.10 -21.14 35.62
C LYS A 64 31.84 -22.17 34.77
N SER A 65 31.19 -22.77 33.78
CA SER A 65 31.79 -23.79 32.91
C SER A 65 32.96 -23.26 32.09
N TYR A 66 32.89 -22.00 31.68
CA TYR A 66 33.92 -21.35 30.84
C TYR A 66 34.82 -20.38 31.62
N GLY A 67 34.64 -20.21 32.94
CA GLY A 67 35.43 -19.28 33.76
C GLY A 67 35.23 -17.81 33.37
N LEU A 68 34.02 -17.43 32.95
CA LEU A 68 33.70 -16.10 32.44
C LEU A 68 33.34 -15.13 33.57
N ASN A 69 33.79 -13.88 33.43
CA ASN A 69 33.36 -12.75 34.26
C ASN A 69 32.57 -11.76 33.39
N LEU A 70 31.26 -11.99 33.27
CA LEU A 70 30.39 -11.11 32.49
C LEU A 70 30.05 -9.84 33.26
N ARG A 71 29.90 -8.72 32.53
CA ARG A 71 29.30 -7.49 33.07
C ARG A 71 27.79 -7.67 33.23
N GLN A 72 27.14 -6.83 34.04
CA GLN A 72 25.70 -6.92 34.29
C GLN A 72 24.87 -6.88 33.00
N GLN A 73 25.22 -6.00 32.05
CA GLN A 73 24.52 -5.85 30.77
C GLN A 73 24.69 -7.10 29.88
N GLN A 74 25.88 -7.68 29.87
CA GLN A 74 26.15 -8.93 29.17
C GLN A 74 25.36 -10.09 29.77
N PHE A 75 25.27 -10.15 31.10
CA PHE A 75 24.45 -11.12 31.81
C PHE A 75 22.96 -10.96 31.45
N ASP A 76 22.43 -9.75 31.56
CA ASP A 76 21.02 -9.45 31.28
C ASP A 76 20.64 -9.75 29.81
N ALA A 77 21.53 -9.45 28.85
CA ALA A 77 21.33 -9.81 27.45
C ALA A 77 21.30 -11.33 27.21
N LEU A 78 22.15 -12.10 27.89
CA LEU A 78 22.14 -13.57 27.78
C LEU A 78 20.92 -14.19 28.48
N VAL A 79 20.45 -13.59 29.58
CA VAL A 79 19.20 -14.03 30.22
C VAL A 79 18.02 -13.81 29.27
N ASP A 80 17.91 -12.66 28.60
CA ASP A 80 16.86 -12.44 27.58
C ASP A 80 16.93 -13.47 26.45
N LEU A 81 18.14 -13.72 25.94
CA LEU A 81 18.40 -14.69 24.88
C LEU A 81 17.97 -16.11 25.29
N VAL A 82 18.30 -16.55 26.52
CA VAL A 82 17.88 -17.84 27.09
C VAL A 82 16.38 -17.89 27.32
N MET A 83 15.76 -16.80 27.79
CA MET A 83 14.31 -16.72 27.96
C MET A 83 13.57 -16.85 26.62
N ALA A 84 14.14 -16.30 25.55
CA ALA A 84 13.55 -16.34 24.22
C ALA A 84 13.66 -17.71 23.53
N TYR A 85 14.77 -18.43 23.73
CA TYR A 85 15.09 -19.63 22.95
C TYR A 85 15.33 -20.90 23.78
N GLY A 86 15.35 -20.82 25.11
CA GLY A 86 15.65 -21.94 26.01
C GLY A 86 17.14 -22.09 26.30
N SER A 87 17.53 -23.07 27.11
CA SER A 87 18.91 -23.21 27.62
C SER A 87 19.91 -23.82 26.63
N TYR A 88 19.45 -24.46 25.55
CA TYR A 88 20.31 -25.19 24.61
C TYR A 88 21.29 -24.27 23.86
N ILE A 89 20.94 -22.98 23.68
CA ILE A 89 21.78 -22.00 23.00
C ILE A 89 23.14 -21.76 23.68
N LEU A 90 23.26 -22.12 24.97
CA LEU A 90 24.48 -21.99 25.79
C LEU A 90 25.01 -23.35 26.26
N THR A 91 24.42 -24.47 25.82
CA THR A 91 24.78 -25.82 26.31
C THR A 91 24.91 -26.89 25.22
N SER A 92 24.78 -26.54 23.94
CA SER A 92 24.71 -27.49 22.82
C SER A 92 25.68 -27.17 21.67
N GLY A 93 26.73 -26.41 21.94
CA GLY A 93 27.81 -26.10 20.98
C GLY A 93 27.43 -25.10 19.89
N TYR A 94 26.43 -24.25 20.13
CA TYR A 94 26.03 -23.18 19.21
C TYR A 94 27.14 -22.13 19.07
N LYS A 95 27.11 -21.34 17.98
CA LYS A 95 28.14 -20.32 17.71
C LYS A 95 28.27 -19.30 18.85
N VAL A 96 27.15 -18.85 19.44
CA VAL A 96 27.18 -17.92 20.59
C VAL A 96 27.89 -18.53 21.80
N GLU A 97 27.59 -19.78 22.16
CA GLU A 97 28.27 -20.49 23.24
C GLU A 97 29.78 -20.58 23.00
N LYS A 98 30.19 -20.98 21.79
CA LYS A 98 31.60 -21.13 21.43
C LYS A 98 32.35 -19.80 21.44
N LEU A 99 31.77 -18.76 20.83
CA LEU A 99 32.39 -17.44 20.76
C LEU A 99 32.55 -16.84 22.16
N ILE A 100 31.46 -16.74 22.91
CA ILE A 100 31.50 -16.16 24.26
C ILE A 100 32.35 -17.01 25.21
N GLY A 101 32.22 -18.33 25.16
CA GLY A 101 32.98 -19.27 25.99
C GLY A 101 34.48 -19.25 25.73
N SER A 102 34.90 -18.93 24.50
CA SER A 102 36.33 -18.75 24.18
C SER A 102 36.90 -17.43 24.68
N GLY A 103 36.05 -16.42 24.95
CA GLY A 103 36.46 -15.06 25.26
C GLY A 103 37.11 -14.30 24.10
N SER A 104 37.19 -14.88 22.90
CA SER A 104 37.85 -14.31 21.72
C SER A 104 36.87 -14.24 20.55
N TYR A 105 36.28 -13.06 20.35
CA TYR A 105 35.36 -12.75 19.26
C TYR A 105 35.47 -11.28 18.86
N SER A 106 35.22 -10.97 17.60
CA SER A 106 34.92 -9.61 17.15
C SER A 106 33.44 -9.27 17.36
N ASP A 107 33.11 -7.97 17.42
CA ASP A 107 31.72 -7.48 17.40
C ASP A 107 30.92 -8.13 16.25
N LEU A 108 31.56 -8.25 15.08
CA LEU A 108 30.95 -8.77 13.87
C LEU A 108 30.60 -10.25 13.96
N GLU A 109 31.52 -11.08 14.47
CA GLU A 109 31.31 -12.51 14.65
C GLU A 109 30.17 -12.77 15.65
N LEU A 110 30.14 -12.01 16.75
CA LEU A 110 29.11 -12.16 17.76
C LEU A 110 27.75 -11.66 17.24
N ALA A 111 27.71 -10.50 16.56
CA ALA A 111 26.49 -9.98 15.97
C ALA A 111 25.88 -10.97 14.95
N ASN A 112 26.71 -11.54 14.08
CA ASN A 112 26.28 -12.59 13.14
C ASN A 112 25.79 -13.85 13.86
N ALA A 113 26.40 -14.23 14.98
CA ALA A 113 25.95 -15.37 15.77
C ALA A 113 24.55 -15.12 16.36
N PHE A 114 24.27 -13.94 16.91
CA PHE A 114 22.94 -13.56 17.40
C PHE A 114 21.90 -13.49 16.27
N CYS A 115 22.28 -12.97 15.11
CA CYS A 115 21.41 -12.88 13.92
C CYS A 115 21.07 -14.24 13.30
N ALA A 116 21.63 -15.37 13.78
CA ALA A 116 21.19 -16.70 13.36
C ALA A 116 19.75 -17.02 13.78
N TRP A 117 19.24 -16.38 14.85
CA TRP A 117 17.89 -16.61 15.40
C TRP A 117 16.94 -15.46 15.11
N VAL A 118 16.75 -15.18 13.82
CA VAL A 118 15.83 -14.15 13.30
C VAL A 118 14.65 -14.77 12.54
N LYS A 119 14.54 -16.10 12.53
CA LYS A 119 13.46 -16.83 11.86
C LYS A 119 12.38 -17.27 12.85
N ASP A 120 11.14 -17.32 12.38
CA ASP A 120 10.03 -18.03 13.00
C ASP A 120 9.64 -19.21 12.11
N GLY A 121 9.88 -20.43 12.59
CA GLY A 121 9.93 -21.60 11.71
C GLY A 121 10.98 -21.41 10.60
N THR A 122 10.54 -21.40 9.35
CA THR A 122 11.41 -21.21 8.17
C THR A 122 11.49 -19.76 7.67
N GLN A 123 10.63 -18.87 8.16
CA GLN A 123 10.45 -17.52 7.62
C GLN A 123 11.19 -16.46 8.45
N PHE A 124 11.69 -15.42 7.80
CA PHE A 124 12.27 -14.25 8.48
C PHE A 124 11.24 -13.52 9.35
N SER A 125 11.67 -13.03 10.51
CA SER A 125 10.84 -12.24 11.43
C SER A 125 11.53 -10.93 11.82
N GLN A 126 10.93 -9.82 11.42
CA GLN A 126 11.42 -8.48 11.75
C GLN A 126 11.42 -8.21 13.26
N SER A 127 10.43 -8.70 14.00
CA SER A 127 10.37 -8.53 15.46
C SER A 127 11.50 -9.30 16.15
N ARG A 128 11.81 -10.52 15.67
CA ARG A 128 12.96 -11.29 16.17
C ARG A 128 14.27 -10.58 15.85
N LEU A 129 14.44 -10.03 14.64
CA LEU A 129 15.61 -9.21 14.29
C LEU A 129 15.75 -7.99 15.21
N ASN A 130 14.69 -7.21 15.40
CA ASN A 130 14.69 -6.06 16.29
C ASN A 130 15.13 -6.47 17.71
N ARG A 131 14.68 -7.64 18.18
CA ARG A 131 15.13 -8.19 19.46
C ARG A 131 16.59 -8.59 19.48
N ARG A 132 17.08 -9.30 18.46
CA ARG A 132 18.51 -9.66 18.36
C ARG A 132 19.38 -8.41 18.37
N LEU A 133 18.99 -7.37 17.63
CA LEU A 133 19.73 -6.11 17.58
C LEU A 133 19.78 -5.41 18.94
N ARG A 134 18.70 -5.44 19.73
CA ARG A 134 18.71 -4.89 21.09
C ARG A 134 19.59 -5.69 22.04
N GLU A 135 19.54 -7.01 22.00
CA GLU A 135 20.44 -7.84 22.82
C GLU A 135 21.91 -7.65 22.43
N ILE A 136 22.23 -7.57 21.14
CA ILE A 136 23.59 -7.31 20.65
C ILE A 136 24.08 -5.98 21.19
N LYS A 137 23.25 -4.92 21.12
CA LYS A 137 23.61 -3.59 21.62
C LYS A 137 23.76 -3.57 23.14
N LEU A 138 22.94 -4.32 23.86
CA LEU A 138 23.08 -4.46 25.29
C LEU A 138 24.38 -5.21 25.66
N PHE A 139 24.68 -6.30 24.96
CA PHE A 139 25.84 -7.14 25.25
C PHE A 139 27.18 -6.48 24.88
N LEU A 140 27.28 -5.89 23.68
CA LEU A 140 28.51 -5.29 23.18
C LEU A 140 28.70 -3.83 23.63
N TYR A 141 27.61 -3.05 23.74
CA TYR A 141 27.68 -1.60 23.90
C TYR A 141 26.98 -1.07 25.17
N ASP A 142 26.53 -1.96 26.05
CA ASP A 142 25.87 -1.62 27.33
C ASP A 142 24.61 -0.73 27.18
N SER A 143 23.94 -0.79 26.02
CA SER A 143 22.78 0.06 25.69
C SER A 143 21.45 -0.70 25.86
N TYR A 144 20.71 -0.37 26.91
CA TYR A 144 19.36 -0.89 27.14
C TYR A 144 18.35 -0.32 26.15
N ASP A 145 18.38 0.98 25.88
CA ASP A 145 17.46 1.66 24.95
C ASP A 145 17.65 1.25 23.47
N GLY A 146 18.73 0.51 23.17
CA GLY A 146 19.08 0.13 21.81
C GLY A 146 19.57 1.30 20.96
N VAL A 147 19.89 2.45 21.55
CA VAL A 147 20.49 3.61 20.88
C VAL A 147 21.96 3.69 21.31
N SER A 148 22.87 3.45 20.37
CA SER A 148 24.30 3.61 20.59
C SER A 148 24.97 4.13 19.33
N ASP A 149 25.73 5.20 19.48
CA ASP A 149 26.61 5.78 18.46
C ASP A 149 27.86 4.93 18.20
N LYS A 150 28.12 3.92 19.05
CA LYS A 150 29.27 3.03 18.98
C LYS A 150 29.09 1.82 18.06
N VAL A 151 27.90 1.62 17.46
CA VAL A 151 27.61 0.43 16.64
C VAL A 151 28.48 0.42 15.39
N SER A 152 29.41 -0.53 15.35
CA SER A 152 30.45 -0.65 14.32
C SER A 152 29.99 -1.38 13.04
N PHE A 153 28.76 -1.90 13.00
CA PHE A 153 28.26 -2.70 11.89
C PHE A 153 26.92 -2.19 11.31
N ARG A 154 26.61 -2.66 10.10
CA ARG A 154 25.26 -2.63 9.49
C ARG A 154 24.84 -4.05 9.15
N TYR A 155 23.55 -4.25 8.92
CA TYR A 155 23.02 -5.56 8.56
C TYR A 155 22.39 -5.56 7.16
N VAL A 156 22.50 -6.70 6.49
CA VAL A 156 21.81 -7.00 5.24
C VAL A 156 20.83 -8.15 5.47
N ILE A 157 19.59 -7.96 5.06
CA ILE A 157 18.55 -9.01 5.05
C ILE A 157 18.54 -9.65 3.67
N TYR A 158 18.74 -10.95 3.59
CA TYR A 158 18.81 -11.73 2.35
C TYR A 158 17.51 -12.48 2.10
N TYR A 159 16.75 -12.04 1.10
CA TYR A 159 15.54 -12.70 0.64
C TYR A 159 15.88 -13.63 -0.52
N PRO A 160 15.77 -14.96 -0.37
CA PRO A 160 16.17 -15.88 -1.42
C PRO A 160 15.21 -15.90 -2.61
N ASN A 161 14.12 -15.12 -2.60
CA ASN A 161 13.26 -14.84 -3.75
C ASN A 161 12.86 -16.12 -4.55
N GLY A 162 12.20 -17.06 -3.86
CA GLY A 162 11.81 -18.35 -4.43
C GLY A 162 12.90 -19.43 -4.42
N GLY A 163 14.08 -19.15 -3.87
CA GLY A 163 15.12 -20.13 -3.55
C GLY A 163 15.29 -20.37 -2.04
N SER A 164 16.48 -20.89 -1.68
CA SER A 164 16.89 -21.21 -0.31
C SER A 164 18.28 -20.66 0.00
N LEU A 165 18.50 -20.33 1.27
CA LEU A 165 19.79 -19.90 1.82
C LEU A 165 20.31 -20.95 2.80
N ASN A 166 21.58 -21.32 2.63
CA ASN A 166 22.29 -22.18 3.58
C ASN A 166 22.88 -21.37 4.75
N ASP A 167 23.15 -20.09 4.52
CA ASP A 167 23.65 -19.15 5.52
C ASP A 167 22.51 -18.44 6.28
N ASN A 168 22.87 -17.55 7.20
CA ASN A 168 21.92 -16.72 7.92
C ASN A 168 21.13 -15.82 6.96
N THR A 169 19.84 -15.64 7.23
CA THR A 169 18.99 -14.67 6.50
C THR A 169 19.39 -13.22 6.79
N VAL A 170 20.06 -12.97 7.91
CA VAL A 170 20.61 -11.66 8.24
C VAL A 170 22.10 -11.80 8.50
N MET A 171 22.90 -11.04 7.78
CA MET A 171 24.34 -10.92 8.03
C MET A 171 24.69 -9.48 8.39
N CYS A 172 25.58 -9.33 9.36
CA CYS A 172 26.19 -8.07 9.73
C CYS A 172 27.52 -7.89 8.99
N TYR A 173 27.85 -6.63 8.68
CA TYR A 173 29.07 -6.18 8.00
C TYR A 173 29.60 -4.91 8.67
N THR A 174 30.93 -4.72 8.70
CA THR A 174 31.55 -3.53 9.26
C THR A 174 31.14 -2.27 8.48
N TRP A 175 30.78 -1.21 9.20
CA TRP A 175 30.42 0.08 8.60
C TRP A 175 31.60 0.69 7.83
N ASN A 176 31.34 1.27 6.65
CA ASN A 176 32.34 1.89 5.79
C ASN A 176 33.48 0.97 5.29
N GLU A 177 33.31 -0.35 5.39
CA GLU A 177 34.21 -1.33 4.77
C GLU A 177 33.54 -2.04 3.59
N ARG A 178 34.31 -2.85 2.86
CA ARG A 178 33.77 -3.68 1.78
C ARG A 178 33.00 -4.88 2.33
N TYR A 179 32.01 -5.36 1.59
CA TYR A 179 31.29 -6.59 1.93
C TYR A 179 32.21 -7.81 2.02
N ASN A 180 33.24 -7.87 1.16
CA ASN A 180 34.23 -8.93 0.99
C ASN A 180 33.65 -10.30 0.60
N THR A 181 32.68 -10.81 1.37
CA THR A 181 32.00 -12.08 1.10
C THR A 181 30.50 -11.94 1.33
N LEU A 182 29.74 -11.96 0.24
CA LEU A 182 28.29 -12.12 0.25
C LEU A 182 27.93 -13.61 0.23
N PRO A 183 26.82 -14.02 0.89
CA PRO A 183 26.34 -15.39 0.84
C PRO A 183 25.89 -15.77 -0.57
N THR A 184 25.58 -17.04 -0.80
CA THR A 184 24.97 -17.53 -2.06
C THR A 184 23.65 -18.19 -1.78
N ALA A 185 22.71 -18.09 -2.72
CA ALA A 185 21.43 -18.78 -2.67
C ALA A 185 21.37 -19.93 -3.66
N SER A 186 20.45 -20.87 -3.45
CA SER A 186 20.17 -21.98 -4.38
C SER A 186 18.69 -22.08 -4.72
N ARG A 187 18.37 -22.42 -5.97
CA ARG A 187 16.99 -22.65 -6.44
C ARG A 187 16.99 -23.76 -7.48
N SER A 188 16.04 -24.69 -7.35
CA SER A 188 15.92 -25.81 -8.29
C SER A 188 15.70 -25.31 -9.72
N GLY A 189 16.51 -25.79 -10.67
CA GLY A 189 16.39 -25.48 -12.09
C GLY A 189 16.85 -24.07 -12.51
N LYS A 190 17.49 -23.29 -11.63
CA LYS A 190 17.98 -21.93 -11.92
C LYS A 190 19.41 -21.74 -11.43
N TYR A 191 20.13 -20.79 -12.01
CA TYR A 191 21.45 -20.35 -11.55
C TYR A 191 21.33 -19.07 -10.73
N PHE A 192 22.01 -19.00 -9.59
CA PHE A 192 22.05 -17.79 -8.77
C PHE A 192 22.80 -16.67 -9.54
N ALA A 193 22.12 -15.54 -9.75
CA ALA A 193 22.60 -14.41 -10.55
C ALA A 193 23.06 -13.21 -9.70
N GLY A 194 23.08 -13.36 -8.37
CA GLY A 194 23.55 -12.34 -7.45
C GLY A 194 22.44 -11.77 -6.56
N TRP A 195 22.82 -10.79 -5.74
CA TRP A 195 21.94 -10.08 -4.81
C TRP A 195 21.59 -8.71 -5.35
N TYR A 196 20.32 -8.34 -5.28
CA TYR A 196 19.84 -7.06 -5.79
C TYR A 196 18.99 -6.34 -4.76
N THR A 197 18.98 -5.02 -4.79
CA THR A 197 18.20 -4.21 -3.84
C THR A 197 16.67 -4.35 -3.97
N ALA A 198 16.17 -5.06 -4.99
CA ALA A 198 14.75 -5.33 -5.20
C ALA A 198 14.48 -6.77 -5.68
N ALA A 199 13.29 -7.29 -5.37
CA ALA A 199 12.88 -8.66 -5.74
C ALA A 199 12.81 -8.90 -7.26
N SER A 200 12.50 -7.84 -8.00
CA SER A 200 12.66 -7.74 -9.45
C SER A 200 13.37 -6.43 -9.72
N GLY A 201 14.42 -6.46 -10.56
CA GLY A 201 15.32 -5.33 -10.76
C GLY A 201 16.27 -5.04 -9.60
N GLY A 202 16.55 -3.77 -9.39
CA GLY A 202 17.43 -3.26 -8.33
C GLY A 202 18.88 -3.13 -8.77
N THR A 203 19.69 -2.59 -7.88
CA THR A 203 21.15 -2.50 -8.06
C THR A 203 21.79 -3.79 -7.58
N HIS A 204 22.68 -4.35 -8.41
CA HIS A 204 23.46 -5.54 -8.04
C HIS A 204 24.43 -5.20 -6.91
N LEU A 205 24.38 -5.98 -5.83
CA LEU A 205 25.26 -5.87 -4.68
C LEU A 205 26.45 -6.84 -4.85
N CYS A 206 27.65 -6.29 -4.83
CA CYS A 206 28.90 -7.02 -5.04
C CYS A 206 29.77 -7.06 -3.78
N ASN A 207 30.69 -8.03 -3.72
CA ASN A 207 31.71 -8.16 -2.67
C ASN A 207 32.58 -6.89 -2.55
N SER A 208 32.79 -6.16 -3.65
CA SER A 208 33.60 -4.94 -3.71
C SER A 208 32.91 -3.69 -3.19
N ASP A 209 31.58 -3.72 -3.01
CA ASP A 209 30.80 -2.55 -2.61
C ASP A 209 31.06 -2.19 -1.14
N THR A 210 30.95 -0.89 -0.85
CA THR A 210 31.11 -0.37 0.52
C THR A 210 29.78 -0.40 1.26
N VAL A 211 29.80 -0.88 2.50
CA VAL A 211 28.64 -0.95 3.39
C VAL A 211 28.20 0.48 3.77
N SER A 212 27.09 0.92 3.17
CA SER A 212 26.56 2.28 3.29
C SER A 212 25.28 2.39 4.14
N GLY A 213 24.68 1.27 4.54
CA GLY A 213 23.50 1.27 5.40
C GLY A 213 23.01 -0.13 5.76
N ASN A 214 21.98 -0.17 6.61
CA ASN A 214 21.18 -1.38 6.75
C ASN A 214 20.28 -1.50 5.52
N GLN A 215 20.21 -2.68 4.90
CA GLN A 215 19.41 -2.87 3.69
C GLN A 215 18.86 -4.28 3.56
N SER A 216 17.94 -4.44 2.61
CA SER A 216 17.41 -5.72 2.18
C SER A 216 17.84 -5.98 0.75
N VAL A 217 18.20 -7.22 0.45
CA VAL A 217 18.52 -7.66 -0.90
C VAL A 217 17.81 -8.97 -1.22
N TYR A 218 17.61 -9.19 -2.51
CA TYR A 218 16.82 -10.28 -3.07
C TYR A 218 17.67 -11.05 -4.06
N ALA A 219 17.59 -12.39 -4.00
CA ALA A 219 18.28 -13.24 -4.94
C ALA A 219 17.66 -13.08 -6.33
N HIS A 220 18.49 -12.92 -7.34
CA HIS A 220 18.07 -13.02 -8.73
C HIS A 220 18.51 -14.35 -9.33
N TRP A 221 17.79 -14.78 -10.37
CA TRP A 221 17.91 -16.11 -10.93
C TRP A 221 18.02 -16.05 -12.45
N ALA A 222 19.02 -16.74 -13.01
CA ALA A 222 19.23 -16.85 -14.45
C ALA A 222 18.97 -18.27 -14.95
N ASP A 223 18.59 -18.38 -16.23
CA ASP A 223 18.44 -19.67 -16.94
C ASP A 223 19.78 -20.24 -17.41
N THR A 224 20.80 -19.40 -17.56
CA THR A 224 22.17 -19.81 -17.89
C THR A 224 23.11 -19.57 -16.71
N LYS A 225 24.19 -20.36 -16.66
CA LYS A 225 25.20 -20.23 -15.60
C LYS A 225 25.83 -18.84 -15.59
N VAL A 226 25.91 -18.24 -14.41
CA VAL A 226 26.58 -16.95 -14.13
C VAL A 226 27.91 -17.23 -13.42
N ASP A 227 29.01 -16.73 -13.96
CA ASP A 227 30.35 -16.94 -13.38
C ASP A 227 30.69 -15.83 -12.39
N ASN A 228 30.81 -16.17 -11.10
CA ASN A 228 31.08 -15.25 -9.97
C ASN A 228 29.95 -14.24 -9.66
N PRO A 229 28.71 -14.69 -9.33
CA PRO A 229 27.52 -13.83 -9.19
C PRO A 229 27.58 -12.76 -8.07
N ASN A 230 28.61 -12.79 -7.23
CA ASN A 230 28.86 -11.78 -6.18
C ASN A 230 30.02 -10.82 -6.54
N GLU A 231 30.61 -10.94 -7.73
CA GLU A 231 31.68 -10.07 -8.22
C GLU A 231 31.16 -9.06 -9.25
N ALA A 232 31.80 -7.90 -9.30
CA ALA A 232 31.49 -6.87 -10.30
C ALA A 232 31.73 -7.39 -11.73
N GLY A 233 30.78 -7.14 -12.63
CA GLY A 233 30.89 -7.56 -14.03
C GLY A 233 30.39 -8.99 -14.32
N SER A 234 29.87 -9.70 -13.32
CA SER A 234 29.27 -11.03 -13.50
C SER A 234 27.79 -10.91 -13.88
N TYR A 235 27.51 -10.67 -15.16
CA TYR A 235 26.13 -10.57 -15.66
C TYR A 235 25.72 -11.82 -16.44
N GLY A 236 24.61 -12.43 -16.04
CA GLY A 236 23.97 -13.49 -16.80
C GLY A 236 23.32 -12.93 -18.06
N SER A 237 23.97 -13.16 -19.20
CA SER A 237 23.55 -12.84 -20.58
C SER A 237 23.01 -11.42 -20.87
N ASN A 238 23.87 -10.65 -21.58
CA ASN A 238 23.58 -9.56 -22.54
C ASN A 238 23.20 -8.15 -22.10
N ASP A 239 23.04 -7.83 -20.81
CA ASP A 239 22.68 -6.47 -20.41
C ASP A 239 23.79 -5.80 -19.59
N GLU A 240 24.39 -4.76 -20.17
CA GLU A 240 25.31 -3.84 -19.49
C GLU A 240 24.62 -3.20 -18.26
N PRO A 241 25.34 -2.94 -17.16
CA PRO A 241 24.76 -2.33 -15.97
C PRO A 241 24.20 -0.93 -16.29
N LEU A 242 22.88 -0.79 -16.17
CA LEU A 242 22.20 0.50 -16.26
C LEU A 242 22.49 1.31 -14.98
N ASN A 243 23.34 2.33 -15.09
CA ASN A 243 23.66 3.21 -13.97
C ASN A 243 22.69 4.40 -13.96
N LEU A 244 21.61 4.29 -13.19
CA LEU A 244 20.59 5.32 -13.02
C LEU A 244 20.90 6.20 -11.81
N ARG A 245 20.68 7.51 -11.93
CA ARG A 245 20.59 8.42 -10.77
C ARG A 245 19.24 8.29 -10.06
N THR A 246 18.20 7.87 -10.75
CA THR A 246 16.84 7.66 -10.23
C THR A 246 16.89 6.62 -9.12
N SER A 247 16.41 6.98 -7.93
CA SER A 247 16.47 6.06 -6.80
C SER A 247 15.52 4.88 -6.96
N GLU A 248 15.85 3.77 -6.30
CA GLU A 248 14.97 2.59 -6.28
C GLU A 248 13.57 2.93 -5.74
N ASN A 249 13.47 3.82 -4.75
CA ASN A 249 12.18 4.26 -4.23
C ASN A 249 11.33 4.96 -5.31
N CYS A 250 11.96 5.74 -6.20
CA CYS A 250 11.26 6.36 -7.32
C CYS A 250 10.83 5.33 -8.38
N ILE A 251 11.69 4.35 -8.68
CA ILE A 251 11.36 3.26 -9.61
C ILE A 251 10.14 2.48 -9.09
N GLN A 252 10.13 2.12 -7.81
CA GLN A 252 9.00 1.46 -7.18
C GLN A 252 7.75 2.36 -7.16
N PHE A 253 7.90 3.66 -6.92
CA PHE A 253 6.81 4.62 -7.02
C PHE A 253 6.18 4.63 -8.41
N ILE A 254 6.99 4.68 -9.48
CA ILE A 254 6.50 4.63 -10.87
C ILE A 254 5.77 3.31 -11.12
N LYS A 255 6.37 2.16 -10.75
CA LYS A 255 5.75 0.84 -10.89
C LYS A 255 4.37 0.74 -10.21
N GLN A 256 4.18 1.39 -9.05
CA GLN A 256 2.88 1.42 -8.36
C GLN A 256 1.78 2.18 -9.12
N TYR A 257 2.14 3.14 -9.99
CA TYR A 257 1.17 3.81 -10.87
C TYR A 257 0.95 3.07 -12.18
N GLU A 258 2.02 2.60 -12.82
CA GLU A 258 1.90 1.96 -14.14
C GLU A 258 1.29 0.56 -14.03
N GLY A 259 1.65 -0.20 -13.00
CA GLY A 259 1.32 -1.62 -12.90
C GLY A 259 2.10 -2.46 -13.93
N PHE A 260 2.21 -3.76 -13.65
CA PHE A 260 2.89 -4.69 -14.55
C PHE A 260 1.91 -5.28 -15.57
N SER A 261 2.23 -5.14 -16.86
CA SER A 261 1.58 -5.88 -17.94
C SER A 261 2.52 -6.91 -18.55
N LYS A 262 2.20 -8.20 -18.37
CA LYS A 262 2.96 -9.30 -18.99
C LYS A 262 2.94 -9.25 -20.51
N TYR A 263 1.82 -8.86 -21.11
CA TYR A 263 1.64 -8.86 -22.57
C TYR A 263 1.55 -7.44 -23.11
N ALA A 264 1.95 -7.25 -24.36
CA ALA A 264 1.79 -5.98 -25.04
C ALA A 264 0.30 -5.59 -25.10
N MET A 265 -0.02 -4.36 -24.69
CA MET A 265 -1.37 -3.81 -24.63
C MET A 265 -1.42 -2.45 -25.31
N TRP A 266 -2.57 -2.09 -25.86
CA TRP A 266 -2.76 -0.77 -26.47
C TRP A 266 -2.96 0.29 -25.38
N ASP A 267 -2.13 1.33 -25.40
CA ASP A 267 -2.16 2.47 -24.48
C ASP A 267 -2.28 3.79 -25.28
N TYR A 268 -3.52 4.20 -25.52
CA TYR A 268 -3.95 5.49 -26.08
C TYR A 268 -3.04 6.08 -27.18
N GLY A 269 -2.58 5.27 -28.14
CA GLY A 269 -1.79 5.72 -29.29
C GLY A 269 -0.54 4.88 -29.59
N GLN A 270 -0.14 3.99 -28.69
CA GLN A 270 0.97 3.05 -28.92
C GLN A 270 0.73 1.72 -28.20
N TYR A 271 1.40 0.66 -28.64
CA TYR A 271 1.49 -0.56 -27.84
C TYR A 271 2.55 -0.39 -26.76
N SER A 272 2.22 -0.78 -25.53
CA SER A 272 3.12 -0.80 -24.39
C SER A 272 3.14 -2.16 -23.70
N ILE A 273 4.24 -2.50 -23.03
CA ILE A 273 4.45 -3.73 -22.28
C ILE A 273 5.18 -3.44 -20.96
N GLY A 274 5.09 -4.34 -19.98
CA GLY A 274 5.73 -4.17 -18.69
C GLY A 274 5.11 -3.00 -17.93
N TYR A 275 5.93 -2.04 -17.51
CA TYR A 275 5.51 -0.83 -16.80
C TYR A 275 5.35 0.38 -17.76
N GLY A 276 4.74 0.16 -18.93
CA GLY A 276 4.48 1.23 -19.92
C GLY A 276 5.55 1.41 -20.99
N THR A 277 6.40 0.41 -21.24
CA THR A 277 7.42 0.49 -22.30
C THR A 277 6.82 0.31 -23.68
N GLN A 278 7.02 1.29 -24.56
CA GLN A 278 6.60 1.20 -25.96
C GLN A 278 7.22 -0.04 -26.63
N CYS A 279 6.39 -0.84 -27.31
CA CYS A 279 6.82 -2.07 -27.96
C CYS A 279 6.08 -2.32 -29.28
N ASN A 280 6.62 -3.23 -30.09
CA ASN A 280 5.84 -3.92 -31.11
C ASN A 280 5.36 -5.26 -30.53
N PRO A 281 4.05 -5.57 -30.51
CA PRO A 281 3.53 -6.82 -29.96
C PRO A 281 4.17 -8.08 -30.54
N ALA A 282 4.60 -8.04 -31.81
CA ALA A 282 5.23 -9.16 -32.49
C ALA A 282 6.60 -9.55 -31.88
N ASP A 283 7.28 -8.63 -31.20
CA ASP A 283 8.58 -8.88 -30.56
C ASP A 283 8.43 -9.67 -29.25
N TYR A 284 7.23 -9.67 -28.66
CA TYR A 284 6.93 -10.27 -27.35
C TYR A 284 5.74 -11.25 -27.42
N PRO A 285 5.79 -12.28 -28.29
CA PRO A 285 4.65 -13.18 -28.52
C PRO A 285 4.23 -13.98 -27.28
N ASN A 286 5.15 -14.17 -26.32
CA ASN A 286 4.92 -14.91 -25.08
C ASN A 286 4.80 -13.99 -23.84
N GLY A 287 4.80 -12.67 -24.06
CA GLY A 287 4.94 -11.67 -23.01
C GLY A 287 6.33 -11.65 -22.40
N ILE A 288 6.47 -10.89 -21.32
CA ILE A 288 7.72 -10.70 -20.57
C ILE A 288 7.55 -11.01 -19.08
N THR A 289 8.65 -11.29 -18.39
CA THR A 289 8.65 -11.38 -16.92
C THR A 289 8.65 -9.99 -16.28
N GLU A 290 8.41 -9.95 -14.96
CA GLU A 290 8.47 -8.70 -14.22
C GLU A 290 9.91 -8.15 -14.15
N GLU A 291 10.92 -9.02 -14.18
CA GLU A 291 12.34 -8.67 -14.27
C GLU A 291 12.69 -8.04 -15.62
N GLU A 292 12.23 -8.63 -16.73
CA GLU A 292 12.39 -8.07 -18.07
C GLU A 292 11.66 -6.70 -18.19
N ALA A 293 10.47 -6.58 -17.61
CA ALA A 293 9.73 -5.31 -17.55
C ALA A 293 10.44 -4.23 -16.75
N ASP A 294 11.07 -4.59 -15.62
CA ASP A 294 11.88 -3.66 -14.82
C ASP A 294 13.10 -3.17 -15.61
N TYR A 295 13.81 -4.06 -16.29
CA TYR A 295 14.94 -3.68 -17.13
C TYR A 295 14.52 -2.68 -18.22
N LEU A 296 13.40 -2.96 -18.91
CA LEU A 296 12.84 -2.06 -19.92
C LEU A 296 12.47 -0.68 -19.33
N LEU A 297 11.84 -0.66 -18.15
CA LEU A 297 11.55 0.58 -17.43
C LEU A 297 12.84 1.35 -17.12
N ARG A 298 13.84 0.71 -16.53
CA ARG A 298 15.13 1.34 -16.20
C ARG A 298 15.81 1.92 -17.43
N LYS A 299 15.78 1.20 -18.55
CA LYS A 299 16.32 1.67 -19.82
C LYS A 299 15.58 2.90 -20.34
N MET A 300 14.26 2.96 -20.19
CA MET A 300 13.50 4.17 -20.49
C MET A 300 13.83 5.33 -19.57
N LEU A 301 14.03 5.07 -18.27
CA LEU A 301 14.33 6.10 -17.27
C LEU A 301 15.62 6.85 -17.59
N LEU A 302 16.63 6.21 -18.19
CA LEU A 302 17.85 6.91 -18.65
C LEU A 302 17.55 8.09 -19.58
N ASN A 303 16.56 7.97 -20.47
CA ASN A 303 16.16 9.05 -21.37
C ASN A 303 15.49 10.21 -20.61
N PHE A 304 14.72 9.89 -19.57
CA PHE A 304 14.08 10.87 -18.72
C PHE A 304 15.08 11.54 -17.76
N GLU A 305 16.08 10.80 -17.28
CA GLU A 305 17.22 11.35 -16.53
C GLU A 305 17.96 12.38 -17.37
N GLU A 306 18.35 12.06 -18.60
CA GLU A 306 19.07 12.99 -19.48
C GLU A 306 18.26 14.29 -19.67
N THR A 307 16.93 14.19 -19.71
CA THR A 307 16.02 15.34 -19.81
C THR A 307 16.07 16.21 -18.55
N VAL A 308 16.03 15.59 -17.36
CA VAL A 308 16.09 16.30 -16.07
C VAL A 308 17.49 16.84 -15.77
N GLU A 309 18.55 16.13 -16.17
CA GLU A 309 19.95 16.59 -16.06
C GLU A 309 20.21 17.82 -16.91
N LYS A 310 19.71 17.85 -18.16
CA LYS A 310 19.75 19.05 -19.00
C LYS A 310 19.07 20.23 -18.32
N LEU A 311 17.96 20.00 -17.63
CA LEU A 311 17.27 21.03 -16.85
C LEU A 311 18.11 21.49 -15.64
N GLU A 312 18.78 20.58 -14.95
CA GLU A 312 19.67 20.86 -13.82
C GLU A 312 20.81 21.82 -14.23
N THR A 313 21.33 21.71 -15.46
CA THR A 313 22.36 22.65 -15.98
C THR A 313 21.91 24.10 -16.06
N LYS A 314 20.61 24.38 -15.98
CA LYS A 314 20.04 25.74 -15.98
C LYS A 314 19.93 26.33 -14.58
N ARG A 315 20.22 25.55 -13.53
CA ARG A 315 20.12 25.96 -12.13
C ARG A 315 21.48 26.39 -11.57
N THR A 316 21.43 27.13 -10.47
CA THR A 316 22.63 27.48 -9.68
C THR A 316 23.04 26.37 -8.70
N SER A 317 22.12 25.47 -8.35
CA SER A 317 22.35 24.34 -7.45
C SER A 317 21.75 23.05 -8.02
N ALA A 318 22.46 21.94 -7.80
CA ALA A 318 21.99 20.61 -8.14
C ALA A 318 20.71 20.26 -7.37
N PHE A 319 19.85 19.46 -7.99
CA PHE A 319 18.69 18.86 -7.35
C PHE A 319 19.12 17.92 -6.23
N THR A 320 18.38 17.93 -5.13
CA THR A 320 18.45 16.84 -4.17
C THR A 320 17.91 15.55 -4.80
N GLN A 321 18.23 14.39 -4.24
CA GLN A 321 17.79 13.09 -4.79
C GLN A 321 16.28 13.03 -5.03
N GLN A 322 15.48 13.46 -4.04
CA GLN A 322 14.03 13.47 -4.14
C GLN A 322 13.45 14.45 -5.15
N GLN A 323 14.13 15.58 -5.39
CA GLN A 323 13.74 16.53 -6.40
C GLN A 323 14.00 15.97 -7.79
N PHE A 324 15.17 15.36 -7.99
CA PHE A 324 15.53 14.69 -9.24
C PHE A 324 14.53 13.57 -9.55
N ASP A 325 14.29 12.68 -8.58
CA ASP A 325 13.35 11.56 -8.70
C ASP A 325 11.93 12.01 -9.06
N ALA A 326 11.40 13.02 -8.36
CA ALA A 326 10.05 13.52 -8.62
C ALA A 326 9.92 14.12 -10.03
N LEU A 327 10.95 14.80 -10.53
CA LEU A 327 10.95 15.35 -11.89
C LEU A 327 11.11 14.25 -12.96
N VAL A 328 11.85 13.19 -12.66
CA VAL A 328 11.92 12.00 -13.54
C VAL A 328 10.54 11.34 -13.62
N SER A 329 9.88 11.08 -12.49
CA SER A 329 8.51 10.51 -12.48
C SER A 329 7.49 11.40 -13.21
N PHE A 330 7.56 12.72 -12.98
CA PHE A 330 6.72 13.71 -13.64
C PHE A 330 6.91 13.70 -15.16
N THR A 331 8.16 13.62 -15.61
CA THR A 331 8.53 13.59 -17.03
C THR A 331 8.24 12.22 -17.66
N PHE A 332 8.39 11.12 -16.92
CA PHE A 332 7.97 9.79 -17.37
C PHE A 332 6.48 9.77 -17.70
N ASN A 333 5.65 10.37 -16.85
CA ASN A 333 4.20 10.35 -17.04
C ASN A 333 3.68 11.37 -18.07
N LEU A 334 4.29 12.55 -18.17
CA LEU A 334 3.81 13.63 -19.05
C LEU A 334 4.63 13.77 -20.33
N GLY A 335 5.82 13.18 -20.42
CA GLY A 335 6.84 13.61 -21.37
C GLY A 335 7.42 15.00 -21.04
N GLY A 336 8.25 15.53 -21.94
CA GLY A 336 9.01 16.78 -21.73
C GLY A 336 8.21 18.09 -21.94
N GLN A 337 6.91 18.02 -22.23
CA GLN A 337 6.08 19.19 -22.58
C GLN A 337 5.98 20.27 -21.49
N TRP A 338 6.18 19.89 -20.22
CA TRP A 338 6.19 20.84 -19.11
C TRP A 338 7.47 21.70 -19.07
N ILE A 339 8.54 21.27 -19.75
CA ILE A 339 9.87 21.90 -19.79
C ILE A 339 9.88 23.01 -20.84
N SER A 340 9.18 24.11 -20.54
CA SER A 340 9.18 25.33 -21.34
C SER A 340 9.22 26.55 -20.43
N SER A 341 9.97 27.59 -20.82
CA SER A 341 10.06 28.85 -20.06
C SER A 341 8.73 29.57 -19.89
N SER A 342 7.72 29.26 -20.70
CA SER A 342 6.36 29.76 -20.56
C SER A 342 5.58 29.11 -19.39
N ASN A 343 6.02 27.94 -18.92
CA ASN A 343 5.31 27.18 -17.89
C ASN A 343 5.77 27.57 -16.49
N ARG A 344 4.82 27.79 -15.57
CA ARG A 344 5.14 28.15 -14.17
C ARG A 344 5.97 27.09 -13.46
N ILE A 345 5.68 25.81 -13.69
CA ILE A 345 6.43 24.71 -13.07
C ILE A 345 7.91 24.74 -13.50
N TYR A 346 8.20 24.99 -14.78
CA TYR A 346 9.58 25.17 -15.25
C TYR A 346 10.27 26.35 -14.56
N GLN A 347 9.60 27.50 -14.47
CA GLN A 347 10.20 28.68 -13.83
C GLN A 347 10.52 28.42 -12.35
N TYR A 348 9.62 27.76 -11.62
CA TYR A 348 9.86 27.37 -10.23
C TYR A 348 11.00 26.36 -10.10
N VAL A 349 11.02 25.35 -10.97
CA VAL A 349 12.09 24.33 -11.00
C VAL A 349 13.44 24.94 -11.41
N VAL A 350 13.52 25.95 -12.27
CA VAL A 350 14.82 26.54 -12.64
C VAL A 350 15.30 27.57 -11.63
N ASN A 351 14.40 28.42 -11.14
CA ASN A 351 14.78 29.55 -10.29
C ASN A 351 14.84 29.21 -8.80
N GLY A 352 14.16 28.13 -8.36
CA GLY A 352 14.13 27.71 -6.96
C GLY A 352 13.32 28.63 -6.02
N ASN A 353 12.64 29.64 -6.55
CA ASN A 353 11.85 30.61 -5.77
C ASN A 353 10.36 30.32 -5.90
N TYR A 354 9.79 29.68 -4.89
CA TYR A 354 8.38 29.35 -4.78
C TYR A 354 8.00 29.07 -3.33
N THR A 355 6.74 29.30 -2.99
CA THR A 355 6.12 28.70 -1.82
C THR A 355 5.71 27.26 -2.12
N GLU A 356 5.54 26.43 -1.08
CA GLU A 356 5.01 25.07 -1.21
C GLU A 356 3.67 25.06 -1.99
N ARG A 357 2.75 25.97 -1.65
CA ARG A 357 1.45 26.07 -2.30
C ARG A 357 1.57 26.40 -3.78
N GLU A 358 2.43 27.34 -4.15
CA GLU A 358 2.66 27.69 -5.56
C GLU A 358 3.22 26.51 -6.36
N PHE A 359 4.18 25.78 -5.79
CA PHE A 359 4.81 24.65 -6.45
C PHE A 359 3.83 23.49 -6.68
N VAL A 360 3.09 23.09 -5.64
CA VAL A 360 2.09 22.02 -5.73
C VAL A 360 1.01 22.37 -6.75
N ASN A 361 0.56 23.63 -6.79
CA ASN A 361 -0.41 24.07 -7.79
C ASN A 361 0.16 24.13 -9.21
N ALA A 362 1.44 24.46 -9.37
CA ALA A 362 2.10 24.43 -10.66
C ALA A 362 2.20 23.01 -11.21
N MET A 363 2.59 22.02 -10.41
CA MET A 363 2.53 20.60 -10.81
C MET A 363 1.09 20.15 -11.05
N GLY A 364 0.20 20.54 -10.14
CA GLY A 364 -1.21 20.21 -10.14
C GLY A 364 -2.01 20.65 -11.35
N SER A 365 -1.54 21.69 -12.06
CA SER A 365 -2.13 22.15 -13.33
C SER A 365 -1.97 21.13 -14.47
N TRP A 366 -1.08 20.15 -14.31
CA TRP A 366 -0.84 19.05 -15.26
C TRP A 366 -1.63 17.78 -14.90
N ALA A 367 -2.90 17.97 -14.51
CA ALA A 367 -3.80 16.89 -14.12
C ALA A 367 -4.84 16.54 -15.19
N SER A 368 -4.62 16.92 -16.45
CA SER A 368 -5.57 16.72 -17.55
C SER A 368 -5.06 15.83 -18.67
N ALA A 369 -5.94 15.05 -19.27
CA ALA A 369 -5.73 14.36 -20.55
C ALA A 369 -6.92 14.63 -21.48
N GLY A 370 -6.65 14.88 -22.77
CA GLY A 370 -7.70 15.23 -23.74
C GLY A 370 -8.56 16.44 -23.34
N GLY A 371 -7.97 17.42 -22.62
CA GLY A 371 -8.69 18.60 -22.11
C GLY A 371 -9.56 18.37 -20.85
N THR A 372 -9.63 17.13 -20.38
CA THR A 372 -10.43 16.73 -19.20
C THR A 372 -9.53 16.54 -17.98
N ILE A 373 -9.92 17.11 -16.83
CA ILE A 373 -9.23 16.87 -15.56
C ILE A 373 -9.53 15.45 -15.08
N LEU A 374 -8.49 14.68 -14.76
CA LEU A 374 -8.61 13.30 -14.29
C LEU A 374 -8.19 13.20 -12.82
N THR A 375 -9.08 12.71 -11.96
CA THR A 375 -8.80 12.50 -10.53
C THR A 375 -7.55 11.63 -10.28
N PRO A 376 -7.28 10.54 -11.04
CA PRO A 376 -6.04 9.79 -10.89
C PRO A 376 -4.78 10.63 -11.15
N LEU A 377 -4.81 11.52 -12.15
CA LEU A 377 -3.69 12.42 -12.42
C LEU A 377 -3.56 13.47 -11.32
N MET A 378 -4.66 14.03 -10.79
CA MET A 378 -4.59 14.95 -9.66
C MET A 378 -3.88 14.33 -8.45
N ARG A 379 -4.22 13.07 -8.12
CA ARG A 379 -3.56 12.32 -7.04
C ARG A 379 -2.08 12.09 -7.33
N ARG A 380 -1.72 11.69 -8.56
CA ARG A 380 -0.32 11.55 -8.97
C ARG A 380 0.47 12.84 -8.79
N ARG A 381 -0.07 14.01 -9.17
CA ARG A 381 0.60 15.31 -8.96
C ARG A 381 0.84 15.63 -7.50
N MET A 382 -0.11 15.30 -6.62
CA MET A 382 0.06 15.48 -5.18
C MET A 382 1.20 14.62 -4.63
N ASP A 383 1.25 13.37 -5.07
CA ASP A 383 2.23 12.38 -4.61
C ASP A 383 3.63 12.73 -5.13
N GLU A 384 3.77 13.13 -6.39
CA GLU A 384 5.03 13.64 -6.97
C GLU A 384 5.47 14.96 -6.31
N ALA A 385 4.54 15.88 -6.02
CA ALA A 385 4.88 17.11 -5.30
C ALA A 385 5.35 16.82 -3.86
N ASN A 386 4.74 15.82 -3.21
CA ASN A 386 5.15 15.39 -1.87
C ASN A 386 6.54 14.70 -1.90
N MET A 387 6.84 13.93 -2.95
CA MET A 387 8.17 13.40 -3.20
C MET A 387 9.19 14.54 -3.35
N TYR A 388 8.91 15.52 -4.21
CA TYR A 388 9.80 16.64 -4.47
C TYR A 388 10.08 17.48 -3.21
N LEU A 389 9.01 17.87 -2.50
CA LEU A 389 9.10 18.80 -1.36
C LEU A 389 9.53 18.11 -0.06
N ASN A 390 9.15 16.85 0.16
CA ASN A 390 9.26 16.19 1.47
C ASN A 390 9.95 14.82 1.44
N GLY A 391 10.37 14.32 0.28
CA GLY A 391 11.07 13.02 0.17
C GLY A 391 10.18 11.83 0.51
N ARG A 392 8.86 11.94 0.34
CA ARG A 392 7.88 10.87 0.61
C ARG A 392 7.51 10.15 -0.69
N TYR A 393 7.93 8.90 -0.82
CA TYR A 393 7.74 8.05 -2.00
C TYR A 393 6.52 7.14 -1.82
N GLU A 394 5.35 7.73 -1.62
CA GLU A 394 4.13 7.01 -1.25
C GLU A 394 2.98 7.40 -2.18
N LYS A 395 2.27 6.40 -2.71
CA LYS A 395 1.01 6.58 -3.43
C LYS A 395 -0.12 6.84 -2.43
N GLY A 396 -0.92 7.88 -2.67
CA GLY A 396 -2.04 8.28 -1.81
C GLY A 396 -1.65 9.21 -0.67
N SER A 397 -0.78 10.18 -0.92
CA SER A 397 -0.44 11.24 0.02
C SER A 397 -1.67 11.97 0.51
N THR A 398 -1.72 12.20 1.82
CA THR A 398 -2.74 13.01 2.48
C THR A 398 -2.24 14.42 2.81
N LYS A 399 -1.02 14.78 2.40
CA LYS A 399 -0.43 16.09 2.70
C LYS A 399 -1.18 17.23 2.03
N TYR A 400 -1.73 16.98 0.84
CA TYR A 400 -2.45 17.97 0.07
C TYR A 400 -3.91 17.58 -0.11
N PHE A 401 -4.75 18.59 -0.32
CA PHE A 401 -6.14 18.47 -0.68
C PHE A 401 -6.38 19.11 -2.04
N GLY A 402 -6.70 18.30 -3.05
CA GLY A 402 -6.94 18.75 -4.43
C GLY A 402 -8.41 19.07 -4.68
N VAL A 403 -8.69 20.22 -5.29
CA VAL A 403 -10.05 20.66 -5.62
C VAL A 403 -10.17 20.85 -7.12
N CYS A 404 -11.13 20.17 -7.74
CA CYS A 404 -11.56 20.42 -9.11
C CYS A 404 -12.78 21.36 -9.09
N PHE A 405 -12.69 22.51 -9.74
CA PHE A 405 -13.78 23.49 -9.82
C PHE A 405 -14.57 23.29 -11.12
N LYS A 406 -15.90 23.25 -11.02
CA LYS A 406 -16.82 23.14 -12.16
C LYS A 406 -17.80 24.32 -12.18
N GLY A 407 -17.67 25.19 -13.19
CA GLY A 407 -18.50 26.38 -13.32
C GLY A 407 -19.99 26.17 -13.60
N LEU A 408 -20.44 24.96 -13.95
CA LEU A 408 -21.84 24.62 -14.29
C LEU A 408 -22.52 25.69 -15.17
N GLU A 409 -22.24 25.67 -16.47
CA GLU A 409 -22.64 26.68 -17.47
C GLU A 409 -21.95 28.05 -17.32
N GLY A 410 -21.17 28.27 -16.27
CA GLY A 410 -20.21 29.37 -16.15
C GLY A 410 -18.77 28.96 -16.49
N VAL A 411 -17.88 29.94 -16.47
CA VAL A 411 -16.43 29.78 -16.70
C VAL A 411 -15.68 30.06 -15.40
N GLU A 412 -14.99 29.05 -14.88
CA GLU A 412 -14.11 29.18 -13.70
C GLU A 412 -12.77 29.87 -14.02
N GLU A 413 -12.27 30.69 -13.10
CA GLU A 413 -10.93 31.32 -13.17
C GLU A 413 -9.82 30.25 -13.14
N ARG A 414 -10.06 29.18 -12.36
CA ARG A 414 -9.17 28.02 -12.27
C ARG A 414 -9.97 26.74 -12.17
N ARG A 415 -9.55 25.74 -12.95
CA ARG A 415 -10.17 24.41 -12.99
C ARG A 415 -9.70 23.49 -11.86
N VAL A 416 -8.47 23.70 -11.37
CA VAL A 416 -7.87 22.87 -10.32
C VAL A 416 -7.07 23.76 -9.36
N TYR A 417 -7.14 23.46 -8.06
CA TYR A 417 -6.28 24.05 -7.04
C TYR A 417 -6.01 23.08 -5.89
N TYR A 418 -4.82 23.17 -5.28
CA TYR A 418 -4.38 22.30 -4.19
C TYR A 418 -4.08 23.13 -2.94
N TYR A 419 -4.51 22.58 -1.80
CA TYR A 419 -4.35 23.16 -0.48
C TYR A 419 -3.51 22.23 0.39
N VAL A 420 -2.89 22.79 1.44
CA VAL A 420 -2.22 21.97 2.46
C VAL A 420 -3.28 21.48 3.44
N THR A 421 -3.33 20.17 3.66
CA THR A 421 -4.29 19.55 4.57
C THR A 421 -4.15 20.09 5.98
N GLY A 422 -5.27 20.36 6.65
CA GLY A 422 -5.32 20.90 8.01
C GLY A 422 -5.24 22.43 8.08
N GLU A 423 -4.99 23.12 6.96
CA GLU A 423 -5.04 24.59 6.87
C GLU A 423 -6.38 25.06 6.32
N ALA A 424 -6.78 26.30 6.65
CA ALA A 424 -7.89 26.95 5.96
C ALA A 424 -7.57 27.16 4.47
N LEU A 425 -8.57 27.06 3.59
CA LEU A 425 -8.37 27.18 2.14
C LEU A 425 -7.71 28.52 1.76
N GLN A 426 -8.08 29.60 2.45
CA GLN A 426 -7.60 30.98 2.30
C GLN A 426 -7.83 31.63 0.92
N TYR A 427 -8.09 30.83 -0.10
CA TYR A 427 -8.36 31.25 -1.46
C TYR A 427 -9.37 30.29 -2.08
N LEU A 428 -10.34 30.82 -2.82
CA LEU A 428 -11.19 30.09 -3.73
C LEU A 428 -11.22 30.88 -5.05
N PRO A 429 -11.06 30.25 -6.22
CA PRO A 429 -11.07 30.95 -7.49
C PRO A 429 -12.44 31.56 -7.77
N GLY A 430 -12.46 32.68 -8.50
CA GLY A 430 -13.71 33.22 -9.03
C GLY A 430 -14.30 32.36 -10.15
N ALA A 431 -15.55 32.63 -10.50
CA ALA A 431 -16.19 32.13 -11.71
C ALA A 431 -17.14 33.19 -12.27
N SER A 432 -17.40 33.16 -13.57
CA SER A 432 -18.28 34.10 -14.26
C SER A 432 -19.36 33.39 -15.10
N ARG A 433 -20.58 33.92 -15.10
CA ARG A 433 -21.71 33.47 -15.92
C ARG A 433 -22.59 34.67 -16.27
N THR A 434 -22.86 34.89 -17.55
CA THR A 434 -23.64 36.05 -18.01
C THR A 434 -25.03 36.09 -17.37
N GLY A 435 -25.38 37.21 -16.72
CA GLY A 435 -26.68 37.40 -16.07
C GLY A 435 -26.81 36.81 -14.66
N TYR A 436 -25.74 36.24 -14.11
CA TYR A 436 -25.74 35.62 -12.77
C TYR A 436 -24.54 36.08 -11.94
N HIS A 437 -24.67 36.10 -10.62
CA HIS A 437 -23.54 36.19 -9.69
C HIS A 437 -23.24 34.83 -9.05
N LEU A 438 -21.96 34.56 -8.80
CA LEU A 438 -21.50 33.36 -8.11
C LEU A 438 -21.92 33.45 -6.63
N SER A 439 -22.84 32.59 -6.20
CA SER A 439 -23.26 32.52 -4.81
C SER A 439 -22.24 31.76 -3.94
N GLY A 440 -21.49 30.82 -4.52
CA GLY A 440 -20.37 30.14 -3.87
C GLY A 440 -19.99 28.83 -4.54
N TRP A 441 -19.07 28.11 -3.89
CA TRP A 441 -18.60 26.79 -4.29
C TRP A 441 -19.16 25.73 -3.36
N TYR A 442 -19.75 24.68 -3.93
CA TYR A 442 -20.47 23.64 -3.18
C TYR A 442 -19.99 22.25 -3.58
N ASP A 443 -20.02 21.30 -2.66
CA ASP A 443 -19.65 19.89 -2.93
C ASP A 443 -20.66 19.13 -3.82
N LYS A 444 -21.83 19.72 -4.09
CA LYS A 444 -22.85 19.16 -4.98
C LYS A 444 -23.29 20.19 -6.02
N ALA A 445 -23.69 19.71 -7.20
CA ALA A 445 -24.23 20.57 -8.26
C ALA A 445 -25.56 21.24 -7.89
N VAL A 446 -26.35 20.60 -7.03
CA VAL A 446 -27.59 21.13 -6.47
C VAL A 446 -27.59 20.85 -4.96
N GLY A 447 -27.79 21.89 -4.14
CA GLY A 447 -27.64 21.81 -2.68
C GLY A 447 -26.17 21.58 -2.25
N GLY A 448 -25.97 20.91 -1.13
CA GLY A 448 -24.63 20.56 -0.62
C GLY A 448 -24.03 21.57 0.35
N THR A 449 -22.81 21.29 0.79
CA THR A 449 -22.06 22.10 1.74
C THR A 449 -21.28 23.18 1.00
N ARG A 450 -21.45 24.44 1.43
CA ARG A 450 -20.67 25.55 0.89
C ARG A 450 -19.25 25.53 1.44
N TYR A 451 -18.27 25.63 0.55
CA TYR A 451 -16.87 25.85 0.89
C TYR A 451 -16.58 27.35 0.90
N THR A 452 -15.86 27.79 1.92
CA THR A 452 -15.40 29.18 2.09
C THR A 452 -13.88 29.20 2.24
N ILE A 453 -13.30 30.40 2.21
CA ILE A 453 -11.87 30.58 2.48
C ILE A 453 -11.46 30.11 3.89
N ASP A 454 -12.41 29.99 4.82
CA ASP A 454 -12.16 29.53 6.18
C ASP A 454 -12.37 28.01 6.35
N THR A 455 -12.86 27.32 5.32
CA THR A 455 -13.00 25.86 5.35
C THR A 455 -11.62 25.21 5.55
N ILE A 456 -11.51 24.29 6.49
CA ILE A 456 -10.27 23.53 6.72
C ILE A 456 -10.12 22.45 5.64
N ALA A 457 -8.99 22.44 4.95
CA ALA A 457 -8.63 21.45 3.95
C ALA A 457 -8.58 20.04 4.57
N PRO A 458 -9.44 19.10 4.15
CA PRO A 458 -9.53 17.78 4.74
C PRO A 458 -8.51 16.78 4.18
N SER A 459 -8.23 15.72 4.94
CA SER A 459 -7.16 14.74 4.66
C SER A 459 -7.55 13.57 3.73
N TYR A 460 -8.66 13.67 2.98
CA TYR A 460 -9.19 12.57 2.14
C TYR A 460 -8.80 12.64 0.64
N GLY A 461 -7.90 13.54 0.24
CA GLY A 461 -7.32 13.58 -1.11
C GLY A 461 -7.97 14.64 -2.02
N THR A 462 -8.95 14.27 -2.84
CA THR A 462 -9.50 15.16 -3.90
C THR A 462 -11.02 15.35 -3.80
N VAL A 463 -11.53 16.54 -4.11
CA VAL A 463 -12.97 16.85 -4.22
C VAL A 463 -13.30 17.58 -5.53
N THR A 464 -14.57 17.54 -5.95
CA THR A 464 -15.10 18.43 -6.98
C THR A 464 -16.04 19.46 -6.34
N LEU A 465 -15.81 20.75 -6.58
CA LEU A 465 -16.70 21.83 -6.18
C LEU A 465 -17.42 22.42 -7.39
N TYR A 466 -18.71 22.68 -7.23
CA TYR A 466 -19.62 23.17 -8.24
C TYR A 466 -20.00 24.62 -7.93
N ALA A 467 -19.95 25.47 -8.96
CA ALA A 467 -20.41 26.85 -8.85
C ALA A 467 -21.93 26.87 -8.71
N HIS A 468 -22.44 27.58 -7.71
CA HIS A 468 -23.86 27.91 -7.60
C HIS A 468 -24.08 29.35 -8.02
N TRP A 469 -25.20 29.58 -8.71
CA TRP A 469 -25.50 30.83 -9.37
C TRP A 469 -26.81 31.41 -8.86
N GLU A 470 -26.82 32.71 -8.63
CA GLU A 470 -28.03 33.48 -8.33
C GLU A 470 -28.26 34.50 -9.46
N PRO A 471 -29.52 34.77 -9.87
CA PRO A 471 -29.81 35.76 -10.89
C PRO A 471 -29.27 37.14 -10.47
N GLY A 472 -28.51 37.78 -11.35
CA GLY A 472 -28.12 39.17 -11.15
C GLY A 472 -29.36 40.05 -11.12
N ALA A 473 -29.41 41.04 -10.22
CA ALA A 473 -30.52 41.99 -10.17
C ALA A 473 -30.74 42.59 -11.56
N ALA A 474 -31.99 42.55 -12.06
CA ALA A 474 -32.35 43.31 -13.25
C ALA A 474 -31.97 44.77 -13.02
N GLU A 475 -31.13 45.35 -13.89
CA GLU A 475 -30.87 46.78 -13.85
C GLU A 475 -32.22 47.51 -13.84
N PRO A 476 -32.42 48.50 -12.94
CA PRO A 476 -33.62 49.30 -12.99
C PRO A 476 -33.66 49.98 -14.37
N GLN A 477 -34.66 49.61 -15.18
CA GLN A 477 -34.96 50.30 -16.42
C GLN A 477 -35.02 51.81 -16.12
N PRO A 478 -34.30 52.66 -16.87
CA PRO A 478 -34.35 54.09 -16.65
C PRO A 478 -35.81 54.54 -16.85
N THR A 479 -36.37 55.16 -15.82
CA THR A 479 -37.69 55.78 -15.85
C THR A 479 -37.78 56.76 -17.02
N GLU A 480 -38.65 56.48 -17.97
CA GLU A 480 -38.99 57.41 -19.04
C GLU A 480 -39.56 58.72 -18.47
N PRO A 481 -39.17 59.89 -19.02
CA PRO A 481 -39.74 61.18 -18.64
C PRO A 481 -41.15 61.36 -19.25
N PRO A 482 -42.01 62.21 -18.65
CA PRO A 482 -43.42 62.31 -19.02
C PRO A 482 -43.63 62.96 -20.39
N THR A 483 -44.57 62.37 -21.13
CA THR A 483 -45.13 62.77 -22.44
C THR A 483 -45.93 64.07 -22.42
N GLU A 484 -45.82 64.86 -23.49
CA GLU A 484 -46.83 65.82 -23.98
C GLU A 484 -46.74 65.95 -25.53
N PRO A 485 -47.77 66.43 -26.26
CA PRO A 485 -48.66 65.53 -27.02
C PRO A 485 -48.91 65.91 -28.50
N THR A 486 -49.70 65.07 -29.18
CA THR A 486 -50.57 65.31 -30.38
C THR A 486 -49.87 65.37 -31.76
N GLU A 487 -50.34 64.73 -32.86
CA GLU A 487 -51.72 64.41 -33.35
C GLU A 487 -51.80 63.11 -34.22
N PRO A 488 -53.02 62.55 -34.45
CA PRO A 488 -53.31 61.39 -35.34
C PRO A 488 -53.96 61.84 -36.68
N PRO A 489 -54.57 60.98 -37.55
CA PRO A 489 -54.35 59.55 -37.90
C PRO A 489 -54.13 59.34 -39.42
N THR A 490 -53.70 58.15 -39.88
CA THR A 490 -54.16 57.56 -41.16
C THR A 490 -53.79 56.07 -41.30
N GLU A 491 -54.81 55.21 -41.34
CA GLU A 491 -54.85 53.89 -42.00
C GLU A 491 -55.59 54.06 -43.35
N PRO A 492 -55.55 53.16 -44.36
CA PRO A 492 -55.51 51.68 -44.24
C PRO A 492 -54.58 50.90 -45.21
N THR A 493 -54.35 49.63 -44.86
CA THR A 493 -54.25 48.36 -45.66
C THR A 493 -54.22 48.46 -47.21
N GLU A 494 -53.46 47.71 -48.03
CA GLU A 494 -52.97 46.30 -48.13
C GLU A 494 -51.88 46.26 -49.26
N PRO A 495 -51.05 45.20 -49.45
CA PRO A 495 -51.40 44.17 -50.45
C PRO A 495 -50.92 42.73 -50.14
N PRO A 496 -51.46 41.70 -50.85
CA PRO A 496 -51.04 40.29 -50.74
C PRO A 496 -50.22 39.76 -51.94
N THR A 497 -49.61 38.57 -51.72
CA THR A 497 -49.21 37.48 -52.69
C THR A 497 -48.10 37.78 -53.73
N GLU A 498 -47.09 36.94 -54.07
CA GLU A 498 -46.79 35.49 -54.03
C GLU A 498 -45.25 35.22 -54.26
N PRO A 499 -44.71 33.96 -54.25
CA PRO A 499 -43.28 33.56 -54.11
C PRO A 499 -42.53 33.23 -55.44
N PRO A 500 -41.41 32.44 -55.48
CA PRO A 500 -40.03 32.62 -54.97
C PRO A 500 -38.94 32.54 -56.09
N THR A 501 -37.68 32.97 -55.85
CA THR A 501 -36.42 32.41 -56.46
C THR A 501 -35.14 33.13 -55.94
N GLN A 502 -34.03 32.34 -55.82
CA GLN A 502 -32.60 32.57 -55.39
C GLN A 502 -31.82 33.77 -56.01
N PRO A 503 -30.50 34.07 -55.75
CA PRO A 503 -29.42 33.44 -54.91
C PRO A 503 -28.65 34.46 -53.98
N THR A 504 -27.70 34.14 -53.07
CA THR A 504 -26.31 33.63 -53.25
C THR A 504 -25.58 33.55 -51.88
N GLU A 505 -24.77 32.52 -51.62
CA GLU A 505 -23.87 32.36 -50.43
C GLU A 505 -22.38 32.67 -50.74
N PRO A 506 -21.56 32.98 -49.71
CA PRO A 506 -20.19 32.44 -49.60
C PRO A 506 -19.75 32.10 -48.13
N PRO A 507 -18.56 31.52 -47.88
CA PRO A 507 -17.99 30.27 -48.37
C PRO A 507 -17.64 29.27 -47.23
N THR A 508 -17.65 27.97 -47.56
CA THR A 508 -17.29 26.82 -46.70
C THR A 508 -15.78 26.59 -46.54
N GLN A 509 -15.34 26.32 -45.30
CA GLN A 509 -14.01 25.80 -44.89
C GLN A 509 -14.08 24.26 -44.73
N PRO A 510 -13.00 23.49 -44.98
CA PRO A 510 -13.08 22.10 -45.43
C PRO A 510 -13.35 21.08 -44.34
N THR A 511 -14.09 20.05 -44.74
CA THR A 511 -14.41 18.81 -44.03
C THR A 511 -13.17 17.97 -43.72
N GLU A 512 -13.11 17.49 -42.49
CA GLU A 512 -12.19 16.45 -42.01
C GLU A 512 -12.39 15.11 -42.77
N PRO A 513 -11.35 14.29 -42.90
CA PRO A 513 -11.39 13.03 -43.64
C PRO A 513 -12.26 12.00 -42.91
N THR A 514 -13.17 11.40 -43.65
CA THR A 514 -13.90 10.21 -43.26
C THR A 514 -12.92 9.08 -42.91
N GLU A 515 -13.08 8.53 -41.71
CA GLU A 515 -12.43 7.33 -41.21
C GLU A 515 -12.55 6.18 -42.23
N PRO A 516 -11.45 5.46 -42.55
CA PRO A 516 -11.53 4.31 -43.43
C PRO A 516 -12.30 3.18 -42.75
N THR A 517 -13.30 2.69 -43.47
CA THR A 517 -14.16 1.59 -43.07
C THR A 517 -13.31 0.34 -42.78
N GLN A 518 -13.44 -0.13 -41.54
CA GLN A 518 -13.01 -1.43 -41.00
C GLN A 518 -13.18 -2.60 -42.00
N PRO A 519 -12.17 -3.42 -42.27
CA PRO A 519 -12.39 -4.80 -42.73
C PRO A 519 -12.93 -5.61 -41.55
N THR A 520 -14.18 -6.01 -41.63
CA THR A 520 -14.85 -6.85 -40.63
C THR A 520 -14.45 -8.31 -40.85
N GLU A 521 -13.77 -8.92 -39.87
CA GLU A 521 -13.89 -10.35 -39.57
C GLU A 521 -14.46 -10.47 -38.14
N PRO A 522 -15.35 -11.45 -37.87
CA PRO A 522 -16.52 -11.24 -37.04
C PRO A 522 -16.19 -11.24 -35.54
N THR A 523 -16.29 -10.07 -34.90
CA THR A 523 -16.51 -10.01 -33.45
C THR A 523 -17.97 -10.37 -33.17
N GLN A 524 -18.20 -11.59 -32.69
CA GLN A 524 -19.50 -11.87 -32.07
C GLN A 524 -19.62 -10.99 -30.81
N PRO A 525 -20.74 -10.28 -30.60
CA PRO A 525 -20.97 -9.60 -29.33
C PRO A 525 -20.98 -10.64 -28.22
N LEU A 526 -20.07 -10.47 -27.25
CA LEU A 526 -20.08 -11.26 -26.04
C LEU A 526 -21.44 -11.09 -25.34
N PRO A 527 -22.10 -12.18 -24.90
CA PRO A 527 -23.39 -12.08 -24.24
C PRO A 527 -23.30 -11.18 -22.99
N ASN A 528 -24.34 -10.36 -22.78
CA ASN A 528 -24.47 -9.43 -21.65
C ASN A 528 -24.00 -10.06 -20.33
N GLY A 529 -22.99 -9.47 -19.69
CA GLY A 529 -22.47 -9.90 -18.38
C GLY A 529 -21.17 -10.72 -18.41
N SER A 530 -20.57 -10.96 -19.57
CA SER A 530 -19.26 -11.61 -19.67
C SER A 530 -18.11 -10.59 -19.73
N PHE A 531 -17.05 -10.84 -18.96
CA PHE A 531 -15.87 -9.97 -18.85
C PHE A 531 -14.64 -10.65 -19.46
N TYR A 532 -13.81 -9.91 -20.21
CA TYR A 532 -12.66 -10.50 -20.90
C TYR A 532 -11.59 -11.02 -19.92
N ASP A 533 -11.50 -10.43 -18.73
CA ASP A 533 -10.58 -10.83 -17.66
C ASP A 533 -11.20 -11.88 -16.72
N VAL A 534 -12.29 -12.52 -17.14
CA VAL A 534 -12.93 -13.65 -16.44
C VAL A 534 -13.07 -14.82 -17.42
N PRO A 535 -11.96 -15.48 -17.80
CA PRO A 535 -12.01 -16.61 -18.70
C PRO A 535 -12.70 -17.82 -18.05
N SER A 536 -13.41 -18.62 -18.84
CA SER A 536 -14.16 -19.80 -18.36
C SER A 536 -13.32 -20.85 -17.65
N SER A 537 -11.99 -20.85 -17.86
CA SER A 537 -11.05 -21.72 -17.18
C SER A 537 -10.56 -21.19 -15.83
N ALA A 538 -10.90 -19.97 -15.43
CA ALA A 538 -10.47 -19.40 -14.16
C ALA A 538 -11.23 -20.03 -12.98
N TRP A 539 -10.56 -20.27 -11.87
CA TRP A 539 -11.17 -20.84 -10.66
C TRP A 539 -12.34 -20.01 -10.12
N TYR A 540 -12.35 -18.71 -10.40
CA TYR A 540 -13.38 -17.78 -9.96
C TYR A 540 -14.52 -17.58 -10.97
N TYR A 541 -14.44 -18.20 -12.15
CA TYR A 541 -15.38 -17.95 -13.25
C TYR A 541 -16.83 -18.14 -12.84
N GLU A 542 -17.15 -19.31 -12.25
CA GLU A 542 -18.52 -19.65 -11.85
C GLU A 542 -19.04 -18.71 -10.76
N TYR A 543 -18.20 -18.40 -9.76
CA TYR A 543 -18.56 -17.49 -8.69
C TYR A 543 -18.80 -16.06 -9.15
N VAL A 544 -17.93 -15.54 -10.03
CA VAL A 544 -18.08 -14.20 -10.60
C VAL A 544 -19.34 -14.13 -11.46
N THR A 545 -19.55 -15.15 -12.29
CA THR A 545 -20.74 -15.24 -13.16
C THR A 545 -22.02 -15.29 -12.34
N ALA A 546 -22.08 -16.12 -11.30
CA ALA A 546 -23.22 -16.21 -10.39
C ALA A 546 -23.48 -14.89 -9.67
N ALA A 547 -22.44 -14.28 -9.10
CA ALA A 547 -22.55 -13.01 -8.38
C ALA A 547 -23.01 -11.84 -9.27
N VAL A 548 -22.62 -11.82 -10.54
CA VAL A 548 -23.01 -10.80 -11.51
C VAL A 548 -24.44 -11.05 -12.01
N LYS A 549 -24.79 -12.30 -12.31
CA LYS A 549 -26.15 -12.70 -12.69
C LYS A 549 -27.16 -12.36 -11.59
N ALA A 550 -26.75 -12.48 -10.33
CA ALA A 550 -27.53 -12.10 -9.15
C ALA A 550 -27.65 -10.59 -8.94
N GLY A 551 -26.95 -9.76 -9.71
CA GLY A 551 -26.90 -8.31 -9.52
C GLY A 551 -26.11 -7.87 -8.28
N LEU A 552 -25.44 -8.79 -7.58
CA LEU A 552 -24.63 -8.50 -6.40
C LEU A 552 -23.37 -7.72 -6.81
N PHE A 553 -22.71 -8.17 -7.88
CA PHE A 553 -21.53 -7.54 -8.45
C PHE A 553 -21.79 -6.99 -9.84
N GLY A 554 -21.08 -5.91 -10.19
CA GLY A 554 -20.96 -5.41 -11.57
C GLY A 554 -19.48 -5.30 -11.96
N GLY A 555 -19.20 -5.11 -13.24
CA GLY A 555 -17.85 -4.85 -13.72
C GLY A 555 -17.28 -3.53 -13.19
N VAL A 556 -15.95 -3.41 -13.20
CA VAL A 556 -15.27 -2.10 -13.03
C VAL A 556 -15.35 -1.27 -14.31
N SER A 557 -15.69 -1.92 -15.43
CA SER A 557 -16.15 -1.32 -16.68
C SER A 557 -17.18 -2.25 -17.34
N GLU A 558 -17.71 -1.86 -18.50
CA GLU A 558 -18.61 -2.71 -19.29
C GLU A 558 -17.98 -4.05 -19.70
N THR A 559 -16.65 -4.10 -19.81
CA THR A 559 -15.92 -5.26 -20.32
C THR A 559 -14.98 -5.91 -19.31
N LYS A 560 -14.76 -5.30 -18.13
CA LYS A 560 -13.77 -5.75 -17.14
C LYS A 560 -14.37 -5.99 -15.75
N PHE A 561 -14.00 -7.08 -15.09
CA PHE A 561 -14.37 -7.38 -13.70
C PHE A 561 -13.29 -7.01 -12.67
N ALA A 562 -12.01 -7.08 -13.05
CA ALA A 562 -10.82 -6.93 -12.22
C ALA A 562 -10.73 -7.91 -11.03
N PRO A 563 -10.66 -9.24 -11.29
CA PRO A 563 -10.77 -10.29 -10.25
C PRO A 563 -9.68 -10.22 -9.17
N ASP A 564 -8.45 -9.85 -9.53
CA ASP A 564 -7.31 -9.83 -8.61
C ASP A 564 -7.15 -8.48 -7.87
N SER A 565 -7.95 -7.48 -8.21
CA SER A 565 -7.94 -6.20 -7.50
C SER A 565 -8.57 -6.34 -6.11
N SER A 566 -8.01 -5.65 -5.11
CA SER A 566 -8.61 -5.59 -3.78
C SER A 566 -9.95 -4.84 -3.80
N MET A 567 -10.86 -5.25 -2.92
CA MET A 567 -12.17 -4.61 -2.75
C MET A 567 -12.15 -3.64 -1.57
N THR A 568 -12.77 -2.46 -1.72
CA THR A 568 -12.90 -1.52 -0.60
C THR A 568 -14.04 -1.91 0.35
N ARG A 569 -14.01 -1.43 1.59
CA ARG A 569 -15.08 -1.62 2.57
C ARG A 569 -16.44 -1.12 2.06
N ALA A 570 -16.48 0.04 1.38
CA ALA A 570 -17.72 0.57 0.81
C ALA A 570 -18.28 -0.28 -0.32
N MET A 571 -17.40 -0.84 -1.16
CA MET A 571 -17.82 -1.79 -2.20
C MET A 571 -18.46 -3.02 -1.56
N LEU A 572 -17.82 -3.62 -0.55
CA LEU A 572 -18.35 -4.81 0.11
C LEU A 572 -19.72 -4.56 0.76
N VAL A 573 -19.87 -3.45 1.50
CA VAL A 573 -21.14 -3.11 2.15
C VAL A 573 -22.25 -2.88 1.14
N THR A 574 -21.93 -2.31 -0.02
CA THR A 574 -22.89 -2.15 -1.11
C THR A 574 -23.35 -3.50 -1.67
N VAL A 575 -22.48 -4.51 -1.73
CA VAL A 575 -22.88 -5.86 -2.12
C VAL A 575 -23.83 -6.47 -1.08
N LEU A 576 -23.51 -6.35 0.21
CA LEU A 576 -24.41 -6.82 1.28
C LEU A 576 -25.76 -6.10 1.27
N TYR A 577 -25.76 -4.81 0.98
CA TYR A 577 -26.97 -4.03 0.84
C TYR A 577 -27.86 -4.47 -0.32
N ARG A 578 -27.26 -4.83 -1.47
CA ARG A 578 -27.99 -5.43 -2.60
C ARG A 578 -28.52 -6.81 -2.25
N LEU A 579 -27.72 -7.63 -1.56
CA LEU A 579 -28.17 -8.95 -1.07
C LEU A 579 -29.39 -8.80 -0.14
N ALA A 580 -29.41 -7.76 0.69
CA ALA A 580 -30.54 -7.42 1.55
C ALA A 580 -31.75 -6.81 0.83
N GLY A 581 -31.75 -6.69 -0.51
CA GLY A 581 -32.86 -6.11 -1.27
C GLY A 581 -32.93 -4.58 -1.21
N THR A 582 -31.82 -3.90 -0.91
CA THR A 582 -31.71 -2.43 -0.83
C THR A 582 -32.71 -1.76 0.13
N PRO A 583 -32.78 -2.18 1.40
CA PRO A 583 -33.74 -1.65 2.36
C PRO A 583 -33.50 -0.15 2.64
N THR A 584 -34.54 0.56 3.02
CA THR A 584 -34.39 1.96 3.45
C THR A 584 -33.86 2.02 4.87
N ALA A 585 -32.91 2.92 5.13
CA ALA A 585 -32.40 3.21 6.47
C ALA A 585 -32.51 4.72 6.73
N THR A 586 -32.83 5.09 7.96
CA THR A 586 -33.19 6.47 8.34
C THR A 586 -32.28 7.06 9.41
N SER A 587 -31.41 6.24 10.01
CA SER A 587 -30.50 6.70 11.06
C SER A 587 -29.43 7.64 10.51
N ASP A 588 -29.07 8.63 11.32
CA ASP A 588 -27.85 9.39 11.11
C ASP A 588 -26.64 8.46 11.34
N ILE A 589 -25.62 8.63 10.51
CA ILE A 589 -24.33 7.93 10.66
C ILE A 589 -23.27 8.90 11.17
N PRO A 590 -22.40 8.49 12.10
CA PRO A 590 -21.37 9.37 12.67
C PRO A 590 -20.13 9.52 11.77
N PHE A 591 -20.13 8.86 10.60
CA PHE A 591 -18.94 8.70 9.78
C PHE A 591 -18.68 9.89 8.87
N THR A 592 -17.60 10.60 9.16
CA THR A 592 -17.18 11.82 8.46
C THR A 592 -16.62 11.56 7.06
N ASP A 593 -16.15 10.35 6.78
CA ASP A 593 -15.66 9.92 5.47
C ASP A 593 -16.74 9.32 4.56
N VAL A 594 -17.98 9.19 5.06
CA VAL A 594 -19.13 8.77 4.25
C VAL A 594 -19.79 10.02 3.66
N VAL A 595 -19.39 10.34 2.43
CA VAL A 595 -19.92 11.49 1.69
C VAL A 595 -21.39 11.26 1.32
N SER A 596 -22.25 12.23 1.64
CA SER A 596 -23.67 12.15 1.31
C SER A 596 -23.91 12.25 -0.20
N GLY A 597 -24.82 11.43 -0.72
CA GLY A 597 -25.17 11.30 -2.13
C GLY A 597 -24.32 10.28 -2.88
N GLU A 598 -23.27 9.74 -2.26
CA GLU A 598 -22.44 8.72 -2.89
C GLU A 598 -23.16 7.38 -2.98
N TRP A 599 -22.79 6.60 -4.00
CA TRP A 599 -23.41 5.32 -4.34
C TRP A 599 -23.41 4.29 -3.19
N TYR A 600 -22.53 4.46 -2.19
CA TYR A 600 -22.44 3.61 -1.00
C TYR A 600 -23.14 4.17 0.24
N GLU A 601 -23.61 5.42 0.25
CA GLU A 601 -24.11 6.09 1.47
C GLU A 601 -25.25 5.30 2.11
N ASN A 602 -26.29 4.98 1.33
CA ASN A 602 -27.45 4.24 1.84
C ASN A 602 -27.07 2.85 2.33
N ALA A 603 -26.12 2.20 1.65
CA ALA A 603 -25.61 0.90 2.06
C ALA A 603 -24.87 0.99 3.41
N VAL A 604 -24.01 1.99 3.59
CA VAL A 604 -23.28 2.20 4.84
C VAL A 604 -24.24 2.58 5.97
N ARG A 605 -25.22 3.45 5.70
CA ARG A 605 -26.26 3.83 6.66
C ARG A 605 -27.04 2.62 7.16
N TRP A 606 -27.56 1.83 6.23
CA TRP A 606 -28.28 0.61 6.57
C TRP A 606 -27.41 -0.38 7.35
N ALA A 607 -26.19 -0.63 6.89
CA ALA A 607 -25.32 -1.60 7.55
C ALA A 607 -24.89 -1.15 8.95
N TYR A 608 -24.78 0.17 9.18
CA TYR A 608 -24.52 0.73 10.49
C TYR A 608 -25.74 0.63 11.42
N GLU A 609 -26.92 1.04 10.93
CA GLU A 609 -28.19 0.97 11.67
C GLU A 609 -28.51 -0.46 12.13
N THR A 610 -28.22 -1.44 11.27
CA THR A 610 -28.40 -2.88 11.55
C THR A 610 -27.24 -3.51 12.33
N LYS A 611 -26.17 -2.76 12.61
CA LYS A 611 -24.94 -3.21 13.28
C LYS A 611 -24.16 -4.31 12.54
N ILE A 612 -24.45 -4.50 11.25
CA ILE A 612 -23.68 -5.38 10.36
C ILE A 612 -22.24 -4.86 10.23
N VAL A 613 -22.06 -3.54 10.23
CA VAL A 613 -20.74 -2.89 10.25
C VAL A 613 -20.58 -1.91 11.41
N ASN A 614 -19.33 -1.76 11.84
CA ASN A 614 -18.88 -0.64 12.67
C ASN A 614 -17.90 0.21 11.86
N GLY A 615 -17.66 1.44 12.33
CA GLY A 615 -16.52 2.23 11.87
C GLY A 615 -15.17 1.64 12.31
N LEU A 616 -14.11 2.06 11.63
CA LEU A 616 -12.73 1.86 12.10
C LEU A 616 -12.43 2.72 13.34
N SER A 617 -13.18 3.80 13.52
CA SER A 617 -13.30 4.58 14.75
C SER A 617 -14.75 5.04 14.94
N GLU A 618 -15.03 5.80 16.01
CA GLU A 618 -16.35 6.37 16.27
C GLU A 618 -16.86 7.27 15.12
N THR A 619 -15.95 7.92 14.37
CA THR A 619 -16.29 8.91 13.34
C THR A 619 -15.73 8.59 11.95
N HIS A 620 -15.14 7.40 11.76
CA HIS A 620 -14.51 7.01 10.50
C HIS A 620 -14.89 5.59 10.08
N PHE A 621 -15.50 5.44 8.90
CA PHE A 621 -15.93 4.17 8.35
C PHE A 621 -14.82 3.42 7.60
N GLY A 622 -13.91 4.14 6.95
CA GLY A 622 -12.87 3.60 6.08
C GLY A 622 -13.37 3.26 4.68
N VAL A 623 -14.19 4.13 4.06
CA VAL A 623 -14.86 3.89 2.74
C VAL A 623 -13.93 3.29 1.69
N ASN A 624 -12.72 3.85 1.53
CA ASN A 624 -11.75 3.46 0.50
C ASN A 624 -10.68 2.47 1.00
N GLY A 625 -10.71 2.10 2.29
CA GLY A 625 -9.80 1.11 2.82
C GLY A 625 -10.10 -0.27 2.22
N ASN A 626 -9.07 -0.99 1.79
CA ASN A 626 -9.23 -2.37 1.34
C ASN A 626 -9.73 -3.22 2.51
N VAL A 627 -10.71 -4.07 2.24
CA VAL A 627 -11.26 -4.97 3.26
C VAL A 627 -10.35 -6.18 3.43
N THR A 628 -10.03 -6.50 4.68
CA THR A 628 -9.29 -7.72 5.00
C THR A 628 -10.23 -8.93 5.04
N ARG A 629 -9.68 -10.14 4.93
CA ARG A 629 -10.46 -11.39 5.01
C ARG A 629 -11.21 -11.53 6.33
N GLU A 630 -10.58 -11.17 7.45
CA GLU A 630 -11.24 -11.19 8.76
C GLU A 630 -12.38 -10.17 8.84
N GLN A 631 -12.20 -8.96 8.29
CA GLN A 631 -13.25 -7.94 8.28
C GLN A 631 -14.44 -8.35 7.41
N LEU A 632 -14.19 -8.86 6.21
CA LEU A 632 -15.22 -9.41 5.33
C LEU A 632 -16.03 -10.47 6.08
N THR A 633 -15.35 -11.44 6.69
CA THR A 633 -15.99 -12.54 7.42
C THR A 633 -16.84 -12.05 8.59
N THR A 634 -16.33 -11.09 9.38
CA THR A 634 -17.09 -10.49 10.48
C THR A 634 -18.38 -9.82 9.99
N MET A 635 -18.36 -9.17 8.83
CA MET A 635 -19.57 -8.56 8.26
C MET A 635 -20.60 -9.62 7.82
N LEU A 636 -20.16 -10.73 7.22
CA LEU A 636 -21.05 -11.84 6.86
C LEU A 636 -21.69 -12.49 8.10
N TYR A 637 -20.90 -12.73 9.14
CA TYR A 637 -21.38 -13.31 10.39
C TYR A 637 -22.44 -12.42 11.04
N ARG A 638 -22.21 -11.10 11.13
CA ARG A 638 -23.19 -10.15 11.68
C ARG A 638 -24.43 -10.02 10.82
N PHE A 639 -24.29 -10.05 9.50
CA PHE A 639 -25.43 -10.11 8.58
C PHE A 639 -26.30 -11.34 8.87
N ALA A 640 -25.67 -12.52 8.99
CA ALA A 640 -26.38 -13.77 9.30
C ALA A 640 -27.13 -13.67 10.64
N GLN A 641 -26.49 -13.14 11.68
CA GLN A 641 -27.11 -12.92 12.99
C GLN A 641 -28.29 -11.95 12.91
N TYR A 642 -28.16 -10.85 12.17
CA TYR A 642 -29.22 -9.85 12.01
C TYR A 642 -30.49 -10.45 11.38
N TYR A 643 -30.33 -11.36 10.42
CA TYR A 643 -31.43 -12.11 9.78
C TYR A 643 -31.79 -13.41 10.51
N GLY A 644 -31.34 -13.60 11.75
CA GLY A 644 -31.71 -14.73 12.60
C GLY A 644 -31.16 -16.09 12.15
N CYS A 645 -30.17 -16.12 11.26
CA CYS A 645 -29.56 -17.36 10.79
C CYS A 645 -28.84 -18.10 11.93
N ASN A 646 -28.79 -19.44 11.86
CA ASN A 646 -28.03 -20.22 12.81
C ASN A 646 -26.53 -20.00 12.60
N THR A 647 -25.87 -19.35 13.55
CA THR A 647 -24.42 -19.09 13.54
C THR A 647 -23.66 -19.90 14.60
N SER A 648 -24.19 -21.05 15.00
CA SER A 648 -23.61 -21.87 16.09
C SER A 648 -22.48 -22.81 15.62
N ALA A 649 -22.34 -23.02 14.30
CA ALA A 649 -21.25 -23.82 13.77
C ALA A 649 -19.89 -23.19 14.13
N SER A 650 -18.91 -24.01 14.47
CA SER A 650 -17.60 -23.55 14.91
C SER A 650 -16.53 -24.56 14.56
N ALA A 651 -15.51 -24.13 13.82
CA ALA A 651 -14.37 -24.94 13.43
C ALA A 651 -13.16 -24.69 14.35
N ASP A 652 -12.32 -25.70 14.49
CA ASP A 652 -11.03 -25.55 15.17
C ASP A 652 -10.02 -24.83 14.25
N LEU A 653 -9.67 -23.59 14.59
CA LEU A 653 -8.70 -22.79 13.84
C LEU A 653 -7.24 -23.13 14.18
N THR A 654 -6.97 -24.04 15.12
CA THR A 654 -5.59 -24.45 15.47
C THR A 654 -4.86 -25.13 14.31
N VAL A 655 -5.59 -25.62 13.32
CA VAL A 655 -5.08 -26.20 12.08
C VAL A 655 -4.40 -25.18 11.16
N PHE A 656 -4.64 -23.88 11.35
CA PHE A 656 -3.99 -22.82 10.59
C PHE A 656 -2.79 -22.26 11.36
N ASP A 657 -1.66 -22.16 10.67
CA ASP A 657 -0.43 -21.66 11.26
C ASP A 657 -0.59 -20.19 11.65
N ASP A 658 -1.14 -19.33 10.80
CA ASP A 658 -1.27 -17.91 11.09
C ASP A 658 -2.46 -17.50 11.99
N ARG A 659 -3.09 -18.45 12.69
CA ARG A 659 -4.27 -18.17 13.56
C ARG A 659 -4.04 -17.08 14.61
N TRP A 660 -2.80 -16.90 15.07
CA TRP A 660 -2.45 -15.84 16.03
C TRP A 660 -2.46 -14.42 15.42
N LYS A 661 -2.61 -14.30 14.10
CA LYS A 661 -2.83 -13.02 13.42
C LYS A 661 -4.32 -12.62 13.43
N ILE A 662 -5.23 -13.52 13.79
CA ILE A 662 -6.66 -13.21 13.86
C ILE A 662 -6.86 -12.16 14.94
N SER A 663 -7.53 -11.07 14.59
CA SER A 663 -7.94 -10.08 15.57
C SER A 663 -9.05 -10.63 16.46
N ASP A 664 -9.03 -10.32 17.76
CA ASP A 664 -9.97 -10.88 18.75
C ASP A 664 -11.44 -10.76 18.34
N TYR A 665 -11.82 -9.63 17.72
CA TYR A 665 -13.20 -9.38 17.27
C TYR A 665 -13.68 -10.31 16.15
N ALA A 666 -12.75 -10.99 15.45
CA ALA A 666 -13.02 -11.81 14.28
C ALA A 666 -12.95 -13.32 14.55
N VAL A 667 -12.54 -13.75 15.75
CA VAL A 667 -12.32 -15.17 16.08
C VAL A 667 -13.59 -16.00 15.85
N GLU A 668 -14.71 -15.61 16.47
CA GLU A 668 -15.97 -16.34 16.33
C GLU A 668 -16.47 -16.36 14.88
N ALA A 669 -16.39 -15.22 14.19
CA ALA A 669 -16.82 -15.11 12.80
C ALA A 669 -16.02 -16.03 11.87
N LEU A 670 -14.70 -16.13 12.08
CA LEU A 670 -13.83 -17.01 11.29
C LEU A 670 -14.05 -18.48 11.65
N GLN A 671 -14.27 -18.82 12.92
CA GLN A 671 -14.63 -20.19 13.32
C GLN A 671 -15.92 -20.65 12.63
N TRP A 672 -16.95 -19.81 12.64
CA TRP A 672 -18.21 -20.08 11.96
C TRP A 672 -18.04 -20.20 10.45
N ALA A 673 -17.39 -19.22 9.81
CA ALA A 673 -17.25 -19.20 8.36
C ALA A 673 -16.39 -20.34 7.81
N VAL A 674 -15.41 -20.83 8.58
CA VAL A 674 -14.64 -22.03 8.22
C VAL A 674 -15.51 -23.28 8.38
N ALA A 675 -16.31 -23.39 9.45
CA ALA A 675 -17.21 -24.52 9.66
C ALA A 675 -18.28 -24.64 8.57
N GLU A 676 -18.81 -23.51 8.11
CA GLU A 676 -19.81 -23.44 7.03
C GLU A 676 -19.18 -23.49 5.62
N GLY A 677 -17.85 -23.50 5.52
CA GLY A 677 -17.15 -23.57 4.22
C GLY A 677 -17.15 -22.26 3.42
N ILE A 678 -17.60 -21.15 3.99
CA ILE A 678 -17.57 -19.81 3.37
C ILE A 678 -16.12 -19.35 3.18
N VAL A 679 -15.26 -19.61 4.17
CA VAL A 679 -13.84 -19.24 4.16
C VAL A 679 -12.99 -20.49 4.25
N GLY A 680 -12.00 -20.58 3.36
CA GLY A 680 -10.90 -21.55 3.44
C GLY A 680 -9.55 -20.86 3.53
N GLY A 681 -8.56 -21.59 4.04
CA GLY A 681 -7.14 -21.20 3.96
C GLY A 681 -6.48 -21.65 2.65
N ASP A 682 -5.18 -21.41 2.53
CA ASP A 682 -4.33 -21.90 1.43
C ASP A 682 -3.79 -23.34 1.65
N GLY A 683 -4.37 -24.05 2.63
CA GLY A 683 -3.90 -25.35 3.12
C GLY A 683 -2.94 -25.26 4.30
N VAL A 684 -2.38 -24.09 4.59
CA VAL A 684 -1.49 -23.83 5.74
C VAL A 684 -1.95 -22.63 6.57
N ASN A 685 -2.39 -21.55 5.91
CA ASN A 685 -2.75 -20.27 6.52
C ASN A 685 -4.18 -19.84 6.15
N LEU A 686 -4.84 -19.14 7.07
CA LEU A 686 -6.15 -18.51 6.86
C LEU A 686 -6.03 -17.11 6.21
N ASN A 687 -4.87 -16.47 6.38
CA ASN A 687 -4.52 -15.14 5.92
C ASN A 687 -5.48 -14.03 6.41
N PRO A 688 -5.82 -13.95 7.72
CA PRO A 688 -6.93 -13.14 8.23
C PRO A 688 -6.77 -11.64 7.95
N ARG A 689 -5.54 -11.11 8.03
CA ARG A 689 -5.23 -9.69 7.79
C ARG A 689 -4.91 -9.35 6.33
N GLY A 690 -4.91 -10.34 5.43
CA GLY A 690 -4.70 -10.11 4.00
C GLY A 690 -5.91 -9.41 3.37
N ASN A 691 -5.67 -8.53 2.40
CA ASN A 691 -6.75 -7.91 1.63
C ASN A 691 -7.48 -8.98 0.80
N ALA A 692 -8.81 -8.93 0.79
CA ALA A 692 -9.60 -9.81 -0.07
C ALA A 692 -9.67 -9.25 -1.50
N THR A 693 -9.35 -10.09 -2.49
CA THR A 693 -9.52 -9.73 -3.90
C THR A 693 -11.00 -9.75 -4.29
N ARG A 694 -11.39 -9.05 -5.36
CA ARG A 694 -12.77 -9.03 -5.86
C ARG A 694 -13.30 -10.43 -6.18
N ALA A 695 -12.48 -11.30 -6.76
CA ALA A 695 -12.83 -12.69 -7.03
C ALA A 695 -13.06 -13.49 -5.74
N GLN A 696 -12.22 -13.29 -4.71
CA GLN A 696 -12.42 -13.92 -3.40
C GLN A 696 -13.70 -13.43 -2.73
N CYS A 697 -13.97 -12.12 -2.78
CA CYS A 697 -15.22 -11.56 -2.28
C CYS A 697 -16.43 -12.14 -3.02
N ALA A 698 -16.40 -12.24 -4.36
CA ALA A 698 -17.48 -12.82 -5.14
C ALA A 698 -17.77 -14.27 -4.74
N LYS A 699 -16.71 -15.10 -4.62
CA LYS A 699 -16.83 -16.48 -4.13
C LYS A 699 -17.48 -16.54 -2.75
N MET A 700 -16.95 -15.78 -1.79
CA MET A 700 -17.46 -15.79 -0.42
C MET A 700 -18.92 -15.32 -0.33
N MET A 701 -19.30 -14.33 -1.15
CA MET A 701 -20.67 -13.84 -1.21
C MET A 701 -21.64 -14.87 -1.80
N VAL A 702 -21.23 -15.61 -2.85
CA VAL A 702 -22.05 -16.67 -3.44
C VAL A 702 -22.28 -17.80 -2.45
N LEU A 703 -21.21 -18.31 -1.84
CA LEU A 703 -21.30 -19.36 -0.81
C LEU A 703 -22.15 -18.92 0.39
N PHE A 704 -22.05 -17.65 0.77
CA PHE A 704 -22.88 -17.10 1.83
C PHE A 704 -24.36 -17.02 1.43
N SER A 705 -24.67 -16.59 0.20
CA SER A 705 -26.04 -16.57 -0.33
C SER A 705 -26.68 -17.97 -0.35
N GLU A 706 -25.91 -18.99 -0.76
CA GLU A 706 -26.34 -20.40 -0.75
C GLU A 706 -26.60 -20.91 0.68
N LEU A 707 -25.79 -20.48 1.66
CA LEU A 707 -26.02 -20.80 3.06
C LEU A 707 -27.34 -20.17 3.57
N LEU A 708 -27.61 -18.91 3.22
CA LEU A 708 -28.86 -18.24 3.57
C LEU A 708 -30.08 -18.97 2.99
N GLU A 709 -30.01 -19.42 1.74
CA GLU A 709 -31.06 -20.25 1.13
C GLU A 709 -31.33 -21.54 1.89
N LYS A 710 -30.27 -22.25 2.27
CA LYS A 710 -30.38 -23.49 3.04
C LYS A 710 -31.08 -23.24 4.37
N TYR A 711 -30.80 -22.11 5.01
CA TYR A 711 -31.45 -21.72 6.25
C TYR A 711 -32.95 -21.44 6.04
N THR A 712 -33.32 -20.62 5.05
CA THR A 712 -34.73 -20.31 4.74
C THR A 712 -35.54 -21.58 4.44
N ARG A 713 -34.99 -22.54 3.69
CA ARG A 713 -35.66 -23.83 3.39
C ARG A 713 -35.86 -24.72 4.62
N GLN A 714 -35.02 -24.59 5.65
CA GLN A 714 -35.19 -25.35 6.90
C GLN A 714 -36.31 -24.78 7.77
N VAL A 715 -36.54 -23.46 7.71
CA VAL A 715 -37.65 -22.80 8.42
C VAL A 715 -39.01 -23.13 7.80
N GLU A 716 -39.07 -23.40 6.49
CA GLU A 716 -40.30 -23.84 5.80
C GLU A 716 -40.71 -25.30 6.11
N GLN A 717 -39.86 -26.10 6.79
CA GLN A 717 -40.23 -27.44 7.27
C GLN A 717 -40.73 -27.38 8.72
N PRO A 718 -41.87 -28.00 9.06
CA PRO A 718 -42.53 -27.74 10.34
C PRO A 718 -41.84 -28.49 11.49
N GLN A 719 -40.92 -27.83 12.20
CA GLN A 719 -40.50 -28.16 13.58
C GLN A 719 -40.11 -26.89 14.36
N PRO A 720 -40.29 -26.86 15.70
CA PRO A 720 -40.51 -25.64 16.47
C PRO A 720 -39.19 -25.01 16.93
N ILE A 721 -38.68 -24.06 16.16
CA ILE A 721 -37.79 -23.03 16.69
C ILE A 721 -38.44 -21.71 16.29
N GLU A 722 -39.17 -21.09 17.22
CA GLU A 722 -39.70 -19.75 16.99
C GLU A 722 -38.51 -18.80 16.80
N PRO A 723 -38.43 -18.06 15.66
CA PRO A 723 -37.44 -17.03 15.51
C PRO A 723 -37.66 -15.95 16.60
N PRO A 724 -36.58 -15.29 17.07
CA PRO A 724 -36.71 -14.23 18.05
C PRO A 724 -37.70 -13.16 17.56
N GLU A 725 -38.64 -12.79 18.43
CA GLU A 725 -39.74 -11.87 18.15
C GLU A 725 -39.18 -10.54 17.59
N GLY A 726 -39.41 -10.26 16.30
CA GLY A 726 -38.97 -9.04 15.61
C GLY A 726 -37.83 -9.16 14.60
N ALA A 727 -37.33 -10.36 14.28
CA ALA A 727 -36.34 -10.53 13.20
C ALA A 727 -36.95 -10.26 11.80
N PRO A 728 -36.30 -9.46 10.92
CA PRO A 728 -36.80 -9.23 9.57
C PRO A 728 -36.65 -10.51 8.71
N GLU A 729 -37.65 -10.81 7.88
CA GLU A 729 -37.55 -11.88 6.89
C GLU A 729 -36.52 -11.53 5.81
N LEU A 730 -35.71 -12.51 5.41
CA LEU A 730 -34.79 -12.39 4.27
C LEU A 730 -35.61 -12.13 2.99
N PRO A 731 -35.25 -11.13 2.17
CA PRO A 731 -35.97 -10.88 0.93
C PRO A 731 -35.77 -12.03 -0.07
N PRO A 732 -36.77 -12.36 -0.91
CA PRO A 732 -36.65 -13.41 -1.93
C PRO A 732 -35.47 -13.24 -2.91
N GLN A 733 -34.96 -12.02 -3.07
CA GLN A 733 -33.84 -11.66 -3.93
C GLN A 733 -32.46 -12.05 -3.34
N ALA A 734 -32.40 -12.40 -2.05
CA ALA A 734 -31.20 -12.96 -1.42
C ALA A 734 -30.97 -14.44 -1.78
N LEU A 735 -31.89 -15.04 -2.54
CA LEU A 735 -31.88 -16.42 -2.98
C LEU A 735 -31.48 -16.44 -4.47
N LEU A 736 -30.34 -17.02 -4.80
CA LEU A 736 -29.89 -17.18 -6.17
C LEU A 736 -30.86 -18.13 -6.91
N PRO A 737 -31.21 -17.87 -8.18
CA PRO A 737 -31.99 -18.80 -8.97
C PRO A 737 -31.19 -20.10 -9.17
N ASN A 738 -31.73 -21.18 -8.62
CA ASN A 738 -31.15 -22.53 -8.66
C ASN A 738 -31.30 -23.13 -10.07
N ASP A 739 -30.35 -22.84 -10.96
CA ASP A 739 -30.17 -23.65 -12.18
C ASP A 739 -29.44 -24.91 -11.74
N GLY A 740 -30.21 -25.94 -11.36
CA GLY A 740 -29.67 -27.17 -10.82
C GLY A 740 -28.66 -27.83 -11.74
N GLU A 741 -27.39 -27.78 -11.35
CA GLU A 741 -26.33 -28.78 -11.51
C GLU A 741 -25.04 -28.16 -10.95
N ALA A 742 -24.65 -28.57 -9.74
CA ALA A 742 -23.29 -28.38 -9.24
C ALA A 742 -22.42 -29.58 -9.70
N PRO A 743 -21.16 -29.37 -10.13
CA PRO A 743 -20.23 -30.45 -10.46
C PRO A 743 -19.82 -31.30 -9.25
#